data_AF-A0AAP6B7L0-F1
#
_entry.id   AF-A0AAP6B7L0-F1
#
_cell.length_a   1.000
_cell.length_b   1.000
_cell.length_c   1.000
_cell.angle_alpha   90.00
_cell.angle_beta   90.00
_cell.angle_gamma   90.00
#
_symmetry.space_group_name_H-M   'P 1'
#
loop_
_entity.id
_entity.type
_entity.pdbx_description
1 polymer ?
#
loop_
_entity_poly.entity_id
_entity_poly.type
_entity_poly.pdbx_seq_one_letter_code
_entity_poly.pdbx_strand_id
1 'polypeptide(L)'
;MVGPLSERAPRRTREQVTVEAGEDFGPWLARQLTLADMTQTELALAVDVTRAAVSAWITGRATPRPETIERIARALNTDLATVHTRTTDTRAGLPVGWYHRPGHADGGRELGNAAAFAFDADVSVLARETCQNSLDERLVADGRPVQVRYTLHELTGEALANFREAVQWDRLLPHYEAAAAQEQKVGRVIGAGLRDMYEHDRLVLLRVDDYNAAGLTGDDYGDGRFAAVVRRQLDSHKSGGSAGGSYGLGKATLWATSRLGLVLMNSTLSEPHEGRTERRLVGRLDLPWRQVDGKPWAGPAWLGRADPNSPGAAVARSWWADEGTVESLYLKRDSGEPGTSFLIVGAHDVASLATDGSTTEGDEGEDDDSIQRMHHRLVRALGKNFWAAMTGGAERPPLLEASVRTFRNGAVVLAEERVDPAVAQPSRTRALKAFLDGTTVEQLTEAGQVTATTVPLNLPARGNGRASSGEHRAVLLVTDAEDADGRPNRVVSMRGNRMTVRDTAVPGLSMSVNPFQAVLLTGDAAGPNAPFATEAEEFLRAAEPPEHNKWGQTEELTLTYSPSAYRRINYLTRDTNAAIKELVARPKKKTKAGGGRLAPKLAVGGAKKQRRLTAATLPVLEDLDARVLDDGAWQVIGEIRIPTGGQSWRLVPVAKFDVRSGPRPTIAWAELAGVDGCRVVDGSLSFAEGARTATFRGVTDPATHAVRTSLSGLVIELRAGEGESLS
;
A
#
# COMPACT_ATOMS: atom_id res chain seq x y z
N MET A 1 51.49 -72.22 3.09
CA MET A 1 51.04 -71.83 4.44
C MET A 1 49.80 -70.98 4.29
N VAL A 2 48.64 -71.57 4.53
CA VAL A 2 47.32 -70.91 4.52
C VAL A 2 46.81 -70.99 5.95
N GLY A 3 46.42 -69.85 6.51
CA GLY A 3 45.71 -69.73 7.79
C GLY A 3 44.57 -68.71 7.62
N PRO A 4 43.33 -69.02 8.03
CA PRO A 4 42.15 -68.30 7.57
C PRO A 4 41.76 -67.11 8.46
N LEU A 5 41.02 -66.19 7.82
CA LEU A 5 40.32 -65.03 8.36
C LEU A 5 39.27 -65.42 9.41
N SER A 6 39.21 -64.69 10.52
CA SER A 6 38.11 -64.71 11.49
C SER A 6 37.80 -63.31 12.02
N GLU A 7 36.60 -62.85 11.66
CA GLU A 7 35.66 -61.91 12.27
C GLU A 7 36.12 -60.88 13.34
N ARG A 8 35.85 -59.59 13.04
CA ARG A 8 35.34 -58.62 14.02
C ARG A 8 34.20 -57.80 13.41
N ALA A 9 33.03 -57.89 14.03
CA ALA A 9 31.84 -57.10 13.70
C ALA A 9 32.05 -55.59 13.95
N PRO A 10 31.42 -54.70 13.15
CA PRO A 10 31.44 -53.26 13.42
C PRO A 10 30.47 -52.93 14.57
N ARG A 11 30.97 -52.13 15.52
CA ARG A 11 30.17 -51.54 16.61
C ARG A 11 29.05 -50.68 16.03
N ARG A 12 27.81 -50.95 16.44
CA ARG A 12 26.67 -50.03 16.25
C ARG A 12 26.95 -48.75 17.06
N THR A 13 27.28 -47.67 16.37
CA THR A 13 27.24 -46.32 16.90
C THR A 13 25.76 -45.97 17.11
N ARG A 14 25.35 -45.73 18.36
CA ARG A 14 24.08 -45.05 18.65
C ARG A 14 24.21 -43.63 18.11
N GLU A 15 23.50 -43.30 17.04
CA GLU A 15 23.23 -41.91 16.67
C GLU A 15 22.46 -41.28 17.85
N GLN A 16 23.14 -40.40 18.58
CA GLN A 16 22.46 -39.44 19.44
C GLN A 16 21.77 -38.45 18.50
N VAL A 17 20.45 -38.56 18.40
CA VAL A 17 19.61 -37.51 17.83
C VAL A 17 19.81 -36.28 18.70
N THR A 18 20.64 -35.35 18.26
CA THR A 18 20.73 -34.00 18.82
C THR A 18 19.44 -33.29 18.42
N VAL A 19 18.45 -33.29 19.32
CA VAL A 19 17.27 -32.46 19.23
C VAL A 19 17.74 -31.02 19.39
N GLU A 20 17.69 -30.22 18.33
CA GLU A 20 17.98 -28.78 18.40
C GLU A 20 17.03 -28.13 19.41
N ALA A 21 17.60 -27.46 20.41
CA ALA A 21 16.83 -26.73 21.41
C ALA A 21 16.36 -25.39 20.85
N GLY A 22 15.07 -25.08 20.99
CA GLY A 22 14.48 -23.84 20.48
C GLY A 22 14.92 -22.58 21.25
N GLU A 23 14.84 -22.60 22.58
CA GLU A 23 15.25 -21.48 23.45
C GLU A 23 16.25 -21.95 24.52
N ASP A 24 17.01 -21.04 25.11
CA ASP A 24 17.80 -21.29 26.31
C ASP A 24 16.94 -21.69 27.51
N PHE A 25 17.43 -22.66 28.29
CA PHE A 25 16.69 -23.24 29.41
C PHE A 25 16.30 -22.22 30.49
N GLY A 26 17.16 -21.23 30.75
CA GLY A 26 16.94 -20.24 31.80
C GLY A 26 15.76 -19.29 31.52
N PRO A 27 15.77 -18.55 30.41
CA PRO A 27 14.64 -17.71 29.98
C PRO A 27 13.33 -18.49 29.84
N TRP A 28 13.40 -19.70 29.24
CA TRP A 28 12.25 -20.59 29.14
C TRP A 28 11.67 -20.91 30.51
N LEU A 29 12.49 -21.41 31.46
CA LEU A 29 12.03 -21.80 32.80
C LEU A 29 11.45 -20.61 33.57
N ALA A 30 12.08 -19.43 33.47
CA ALA A 30 11.57 -18.22 34.09
C ALA A 30 10.15 -17.89 33.60
N ARG A 31 9.94 -17.93 32.28
CA ARG A 31 8.63 -17.69 31.68
C ARG A 31 7.60 -18.73 32.12
N GLN A 32 7.96 -20.01 32.15
CA GLN A 32 7.03 -21.07 32.58
C GLN A 32 6.60 -20.93 34.04
N LEU A 33 7.51 -20.48 34.92
CA LEU A 33 7.18 -20.18 36.31
C LEU A 33 6.18 -19.04 36.44
N THR A 34 6.38 -17.96 35.69
CA THR A 34 5.41 -16.85 35.67
C THR A 34 4.06 -17.30 35.10
N LEU A 35 4.05 -18.11 34.02
CA LEU A 35 2.82 -18.65 33.43
C LEU A 35 2.09 -19.64 34.36
N ALA A 36 2.83 -20.33 35.22
CA ALA A 36 2.28 -21.26 36.21
C ALA A 36 1.77 -20.57 37.48
N ASP A 37 2.04 -19.27 37.65
CA ASP A 37 1.92 -18.54 38.93
C ASP A 37 2.68 -19.26 40.06
N MET A 38 3.89 -19.72 39.75
CA MET A 38 4.75 -20.51 40.64
C MET A 38 6.05 -19.76 40.92
N THR A 39 6.37 -19.57 42.19
CA THR A 39 7.63 -18.94 42.60
C THR A 39 8.83 -19.90 42.45
N GLN A 40 10.04 -19.33 42.36
CA GLN A 40 11.27 -20.14 42.36
C GLN A 40 11.39 -21.04 43.61
N THR A 41 10.84 -20.59 44.74
CA THR A 41 10.83 -21.35 46.00
C THR A 41 9.89 -22.55 45.91
N GLU A 42 8.69 -22.36 45.36
CA GLU A 42 7.71 -23.44 45.18
C GLU A 42 8.19 -24.49 44.18
N LEU A 43 8.80 -24.07 43.06
CA LEU A 43 9.43 -25.01 42.15
C LEU A 43 10.54 -25.78 42.84
N ALA A 44 11.42 -25.09 43.58
CA ALA A 44 12.53 -25.71 44.27
C ALA A 44 12.06 -26.80 45.25
N LEU A 45 10.96 -26.55 45.96
CA LEU A 45 10.30 -27.53 46.83
C LEU A 45 9.72 -28.70 46.02
N ALA A 46 9.01 -28.43 44.93
CA ALA A 46 8.41 -29.46 44.08
C ALA A 46 9.46 -30.41 43.44
N VAL A 47 10.63 -29.88 43.09
CA VAL A 47 11.71 -30.64 42.46
C VAL A 47 12.83 -31.04 43.42
N ASP A 48 12.67 -30.81 44.73
CA ASP A 48 13.61 -31.14 45.83
C ASP A 48 15.05 -30.67 45.54
N VAL A 49 15.17 -29.38 45.25
CA VAL A 49 16.44 -28.68 45.10
C VAL A 49 16.41 -27.37 45.89
N THR A 50 17.55 -26.67 45.97
CA THR A 50 17.59 -25.36 46.62
C THR A 50 17.06 -24.27 45.68
N ARG A 51 16.47 -23.21 46.25
CA ARG A 51 16.10 -21.99 45.48
C ARG A 51 17.29 -21.41 44.71
N ALA A 52 18.49 -21.51 45.27
CA ALA A 52 19.72 -21.06 44.60
C ALA A 52 20.03 -21.87 43.33
N ALA A 53 19.73 -23.18 43.31
CA ALA A 53 19.84 -23.99 42.12
C ALA A 53 18.85 -23.55 41.03
N VAL A 54 17.60 -23.29 41.38
CA VAL A 54 16.59 -22.75 40.44
C VAL A 54 17.01 -21.39 39.88
N SER A 55 17.54 -20.50 40.73
CA SER A 55 18.07 -19.19 40.30
C SER A 55 19.29 -19.34 39.38
N ALA A 56 20.17 -20.31 39.65
CA ALA A 56 21.30 -20.61 38.78
C ALA A 56 20.86 -21.14 37.40
N TRP A 57 19.77 -21.91 37.35
CA TRP A 57 19.18 -22.35 36.07
C TRP A 57 18.58 -21.19 35.28
N ILE A 58 17.79 -20.33 35.92
CA ILE A 58 17.16 -19.16 35.28
C ILE A 58 18.21 -18.19 34.72
N THR A 59 19.30 -17.99 35.46
CA THR A 59 20.40 -17.09 35.04
C THR A 59 21.41 -17.74 34.09
N GLY A 60 21.18 -18.98 33.66
CA GLY A 60 22.07 -19.70 32.73
C GLY A 60 23.40 -20.13 33.33
N ARG A 61 23.59 -20.01 34.65
CA ARG A 61 24.84 -20.39 35.36
C ARG A 61 24.98 -21.89 35.59
N ALA A 62 23.90 -22.65 35.52
CA ALA A 62 23.89 -24.10 35.61
C ALA A 62 22.74 -24.69 34.80
N THR A 63 22.84 -25.96 34.43
CA THR A 63 21.75 -26.74 33.80
C THR A 63 21.26 -27.83 34.75
N PRO A 64 19.94 -28.09 34.82
CA PRO A 64 19.41 -29.17 35.64
C PRO A 64 19.83 -30.53 35.08
N ARG A 65 19.95 -31.51 35.97
CA ARG A 65 20.24 -32.90 35.60
C ARG A 65 19.02 -33.53 34.90
N PRO A 66 19.20 -34.55 34.03
CA PRO A 66 18.08 -35.22 33.34
C PRO A 66 16.95 -35.67 34.26
N GLU A 67 17.27 -36.27 35.41
CA GLU A 67 16.28 -36.69 36.42
C GLU A 67 15.51 -35.50 37.03
N THR A 68 16.17 -34.35 37.17
CA THR A 68 15.55 -33.11 37.64
C THR A 68 14.65 -32.49 36.56
N ILE A 69 15.00 -32.64 35.28
CA ILE A 69 14.18 -32.19 34.15
C ILE A 69 12.82 -32.91 34.15
N GLU A 70 12.77 -34.22 34.42
CA GLU A 70 11.52 -34.97 34.56
C GLU A 70 10.64 -34.49 35.73
N ARG A 71 11.27 -34.01 36.80
CA ARG A 71 10.57 -33.45 37.97
C ARG A 71 10.05 -32.05 37.67
N ILE A 72 10.82 -31.24 36.94
CA ILE A 72 10.39 -29.92 36.45
C ILE A 72 9.19 -30.09 35.51
N ALA A 73 9.22 -31.07 34.60
CA ALA A 73 8.10 -31.36 33.70
C ALA A 73 6.81 -31.67 34.47
N ARG A 74 6.90 -32.55 35.48
CA ARG A 74 5.77 -32.88 36.37
C ARG A 74 5.29 -31.67 37.18
N ALA A 75 6.20 -30.88 37.75
CA ALA A 75 5.86 -29.71 38.56
C ALA A 75 5.14 -28.62 37.76
N LEU A 76 5.51 -28.47 36.48
CA LEU A 76 4.90 -27.50 35.56
C LEU A 76 3.70 -28.08 34.79
N ASN A 77 3.29 -29.32 35.09
CA ASN A 77 2.23 -30.06 34.40
C ASN A 77 2.40 -30.12 32.87
N THR A 78 3.60 -30.46 32.42
CA THR A 78 3.97 -30.56 31.00
C THR A 78 4.62 -31.90 30.68
N ASP A 79 4.72 -32.23 29.39
CA ASP A 79 5.46 -33.40 28.94
C ASP A 79 6.98 -33.15 28.90
N LEU A 80 7.75 -34.24 28.92
CA LEU A 80 9.21 -34.20 28.95
C LEU A 80 9.81 -33.64 27.65
N ALA A 81 9.14 -33.84 26.51
CA ALA A 81 9.60 -33.33 25.22
C ALA A 81 9.53 -31.80 25.20
N THR A 82 8.47 -31.19 25.74
CA THR A 82 8.30 -29.74 25.89
C THR A 82 9.44 -29.09 26.70
N VAL A 83 9.91 -29.75 27.76
CA VAL A 83 11.04 -29.26 28.57
C VAL A 83 12.40 -29.44 27.86
N HIS A 84 12.52 -30.46 27.01
CA HIS A 84 13.74 -30.72 26.24
C HIS A 84 13.86 -29.88 24.97
N THR A 85 12.80 -29.81 24.16
CA THR A 85 12.75 -29.03 22.92
C THR A 85 12.69 -27.54 23.22
N ARG A 86 12.00 -27.14 24.30
CA ARG A 86 11.76 -25.74 24.68
C ARG A 86 11.12 -24.93 23.54
N THR A 87 10.35 -25.62 22.70
CA THR A 87 9.58 -25.07 21.57
C THR A 87 8.09 -24.96 21.89
N THR A 88 7.69 -25.24 23.13
CA THR A 88 6.31 -25.18 23.63
C THR A 88 6.28 -24.61 25.05
N ASP A 89 5.20 -23.89 25.42
CA ASP A 89 4.98 -23.42 26.79
C ASP A 89 4.24 -24.54 27.53
N THR A 90 4.55 -24.74 28.81
CA THR A 90 4.07 -25.85 29.64
C THR A 90 2.57 -25.82 29.89
N ARG A 91 1.93 -24.68 29.62
CA ARG A 91 0.47 -24.57 29.48
C ARG A 91 0.10 -24.32 28.02
N ALA A 92 0.05 -25.37 27.23
CA ALA A 92 -0.91 -25.42 26.13
C ALA A 92 -2.32 -25.29 26.75
N GLY A 93 -3.01 -24.15 26.54
CA GLY A 93 -4.37 -23.96 27.06
C GLY A 93 -4.59 -22.92 28.16
N LEU A 94 -3.64 -22.01 28.44
CA LEU A 94 -4.05 -20.75 29.10
C LEU A 94 -5.13 -20.07 28.25
N PRO A 95 -6.24 -19.61 28.85
CA PRO A 95 -7.39 -19.15 28.09
C PRO A 95 -6.98 -17.97 27.21
N VAL A 96 -7.16 -18.14 25.90
CA VAL A 96 -7.13 -17.04 24.94
C VAL A 96 -8.42 -16.25 25.12
N GLY A 97 -8.33 -14.94 25.16
CA GLY A 97 -9.47 -14.07 25.38
C GLY A 97 -9.28 -12.68 24.80
N TRP A 98 -10.36 -11.91 24.81
CA TRP A 98 -10.37 -10.51 24.41
C TRP A 98 -10.01 -9.60 25.59
N TYR A 99 -8.99 -8.78 25.39
CA TYR A 99 -8.53 -7.78 26.36
C TYR A 99 -8.78 -6.39 25.80
N HIS A 100 -9.83 -5.75 26.32
CA HIS A 100 -10.21 -4.40 25.93
C HIS A 100 -9.36 -3.36 26.69
N ARG A 101 -8.92 -2.31 26.00
CA ARG A 101 -8.21 -1.20 26.66
C ARG A 101 -9.20 -0.39 27.52
N PRO A 102 -8.99 -0.27 28.83
CA PRO A 102 -9.82 0.58 29.68
C PRO A 102 -9.83 2.03 29.19
N GLY A 103 -10.93 2.74 29.42
CA GLY A 103 -11.03 4.17 29.12
C GLY A 103 -9.98 4.99 29.88
N HIS A 104 -9.60 6.13 29.32
CA HIS A 104 -8.61 7.02 29.94
C HIS A 104 -9.14 7.59 31.26
N ALA A 105 -8.28 7.61 32.29
CA ALA A 105 -8.65 8.05 33.64
C ALA A 105 -8.98 9.56 33.71
N ASP A 106 -8.49 10.34 32.77
CA ASP A 106 -8.76 11.77 32.61
C ASP A 106 -10.09 12.07 31.90
N GLY A 107 -10.82 11.03 31.47
CA GLY A 107 -12.07 11.15 30.73
C GLY A 107 -11.89 11.33 29.21
N GLY A 108 -10.67 11.23 28.69
CA GLY A 108 -10.39 11.24 27.25
C GLY A 108 -11.15 10.16 26.49
N ARG A 109 -11.62 10.49 25.27
CA ARG A 109 -12.40 9.58 24.42
C ARG A 109 -11.86 9.55 23.00
N GLU A 110 -11.47 8.36 22.55
CA GLU A 110 -11.03 8.12 21.18
C GLU A 110 -12.20 7.54 20.37
N LEU A 111 -12.86 8.34 19.54
CA LEU A 111 -14.07 7.91 18.80
C LEU A 111 -13.74 7.17 17.49
N GLY A 112 -12.62 6.43 17.49
CA GLY A 112 -12.14 5.64 16.37
C GLY A 112 -10.75 6.05 15.91
N ASN A 113 -10.16 5.22 15.06
CA ASN A 113 -8.85 5.47 14.48
C ASN A 113 -8.96 6.56 13.40
N ALA A 114 -8.33 7.72 13.63
CA ALA A 114 -8.36 8.86 12.71
C ALA A 114 -7.88 8.51 11.29
N ALA A 115 -6.94 7.55 11.16
CA ALA A 115 -6.46 7.08 9.87
C ALA A 115 -7.50 6.22 9.15
N ALA A 116 -8.25 5.37 9.86
CA ALA A 116 -9.34 4.59 9.28
C ALA A 116 -10.55 5.47 8.88
N PHE A 117 -10.69 6.67 9.46
CA PHE A 117 -11.69 7.68 9.08
C PHE A 117 -11.37 8.40 7.77
N ALA A 118 -10.10 8.50 7.40
CA ALA A 118 -9.61 9.31 6.29
C ALA A 118 -9.66 8.58 4.94
N PHE A 119 -9.81 7.24 4.94
CA PHE A 119 -9.85 6.43 3.73
C PHE A 119 -11.23 5.78 3.58
N ASP A 120 -11.77 5.81 2.36
CA ASP A 120 -12.88 4.93 2.00
C ASP A 120 -12.32 3.52 1.73
N ALA A 121 -13.07 2.49 2.10
CA ALA A 121 -12.64 1.12 1.88
C ALA A 121 -12.51 0.83 0.38
N ASP A 122 -11.28 0.66 -0.08
CA ASP A 122 -10.94 0.33 -1.47
C ASP A 122 -9.90 -0.79 -1.46
N VAL A 123 -10.31 -1.97 -1.92
CA VAL A 123 -9.44 -3.16 -2.00
C VAL A 123 -8.24 -2.94 -2.93
N SER A 124 -8.31 -1.98 -3.86
CA SER A 124 -7.18 -1.60 -4.72
C SER A 124 -6.11 -0.83 -3.95
N VAL A 125 -6.53 0.02 -2.99
CA VAL A 125 -5.60 0.74 -2.11
C VAL A 125 -4.99 -0.24 -1.12
N LEU A 126 -5.80 -1.13 -0.53
CA LEU A 126 -5.30 -2.23 0.29
C LEU A 126 -4.24 -3.05 -0.45
N ALA A 127 -4.50 -3.41 -1.72
CA ALA A 127 -3.56 -4.20 -2.51
C ALA A 127 -2.24 -3.47 -2.77
N ARG A 128 -2.28 -2.14 -2.97
CA ARG A 128 -1.08 -1.31 -3.08
C ARG A 128 -0.27 -1.34 -1.79
N GLU A 129 -0.90 -1.07 -0.65
CA GLU A 129 -0.21 -1.02 0.64
C GLU A 129 0.37 -2.37 1.07
N THR A 130 -0.42 -3.43 0.96
CA THR A 130 0.01 -4.76 1.41
C THR A 130 1.13 -5.32 0.54
N CYS A 131 1.03 -5.25 -0.79
CA CYS A 131 2.12 -5.69 -1.68
C CYS A 131 3.38 -4.83 -1.52
N GLN A 132 3.25 -3.52 -1.29
CA GLN A 132 4.40 -2.66 -1.00
C GLN A 132 5.08 -3.06 0.31
N ASN A 133 4.32 -3.33 1.38
CA ASN A 133 4.88 -3.79 2.65
C ASN A 133 5.56 -5.16 2.51
N SER A 134 4.96 -6.09 1.77
CA SER A 134 5.58 -7.40 1.51
C SER A 134 6.86 -7.28 0.66
N LEU A 135 6.92 -6.35 -0.29
CA LEU A 135 8.14 -6.05 -1.05
C LEU A 135 9.23 -5.42 -0.17
N ASP A 136 8.86 -4.51 0.74
CA ASP A 136 9.79 -3.90 1.69
C ASP A 136 10.39 -4.95 2.66
N GLU A 137 9.60 -5.94 3.05
CA GLU A 137 9.98 -6.99 4.01
C GLU A 137 10.48 -8.29 3.34
N ARG A 138 10.66 -8.28 2.02
CA ARG A 138 11.10 -9.44 1.25
C ARG A 138 12.48 -9.91 1.70
N LEU A 139 12.63 -11.21 1.89
CA LEU A 139 13.93 -11.84 2.11
C LEU A 139 14.67 -11.95 0.77
N VAL A 140 15.81 -11.26 0.66
CA VAL A 140 16.56 -11.14 -0.61
C VAL A 140 17.67 -12.18 -0.77
N ALA A 141 17.97 -12.96 0.28
CA ALA A 141 19.15 -13.83 0.34
C ALA A 141 19.18 -14.92 -0.75
N ASP A 142 18.01 -15.44 -1.12
CA ASP A 142 17.86 -16.48 -2.15
C ASP A 142 17.41 -15.94 -3.51
N GLY A 143 17.24 -14.61 -3.63
CA GLY A 143 16.78 -13.96 -4.84
C GLY A 143 15.33 -14.29 -5.26
N ARG A 144 14.59 -15.10 -4.50
CA ARG A 144 13.22 -15.50 -4.86
C ARG A 144 12.24 -14.32 -4.72
N PRO A 145 11.17 -14.24 -5.52
CA PRO A 145 10.14 -13.22 -5.34
C PRO A 145 9.46 -13.37 -3.99
N VAL A 146 8.90 -12.28 -3.46
CA VAL A 146 7.89 -12.37 -2.41
C VAL A 146 6.59 -12.86 -3.05
N GLN A 147 5.89 -13.81 -2.45
CA GLN A 147 4.58 -14.27 -2.96
C GLN A 147 3.50 -13.63 -2.10
N VAL A 148 2.51 -13.00 -2.72
CA VAL A 148 1.35 -12.41 -2.04
C VAL A 148 0.07 -13.04 -2.57
N ARG A 149 -0.70 -13.68 -1.69
CA ARG A 149 -1.94 -14.36 -2.04
C ARG A 149 -3.11 -13.71 -1.31
N TYR A 150 -4.13 -13.32 -2.08
CA TYR A 150 -5.40 -12.83 -1.55
C TYR A 150 -6.40 -13.99 -1.56
N THR A 151 -6.95 -14.31 -0.40
CA THR A 151 -8.00 -15.33 -0.26
C THR A 151 -9.27 -14.67 0.27
N LEU A 152 -10.31 -14.66 -0.55
CA LEU A 152 -11.65 -14.24 -0.15
C LEU A 152 -12.43 -15.46 0.35
N HIS A 153 -13.00 -15.37 1.54
CA HIS A 153 -13.95 -16.36 2.06
C HIS A 153 -15.29 -15.69 2.30
N GLU A 154 -16.35 -16.27 1.76
CA GLU A 154 -17.72 -16.00 2.19
C GLU A 154 -18.17 -17.10 3.14
N LEU A 155 -18.56 -16.71 4.35
CA LEU A 155 -19.06 -17.62 5.39
C LEU A 155 -20.55 -17.39 5.59
N THR A 156 -21.32 -18.48 5.57
CA THR A 156 -22.75 -18.51 5.91
C THR A 156 -23.08 -19.75 6.76
N GLY A 157 -24.24 -19.78 7.42
CA GLY A 157 -24.73 -20.94 8.17
C GLY A 157 -23.73 -21.49 9.20
N GLU A 158 -23.45 -22.79 9.13
CA GLU A 158 -22.56 -23.49 10.07
C GLU A 158 -21.12 -22.94 10.05
N ALA A 159 -20.59 -22.58 8.87
CA ALA A 159 -19.24 -22.04 8.76
C ALA A 159 -19.13 -20.68 9.48
N LEU A 160 -20.15 -19.83 9.35
CA LEU A 160 -20.22 -18.56 10.08
C LEU A 160 -20.40 -18.77 11.59
N ALA A 161 -21.23 -19.73 12.01
CA ALA A 161 -21.38 -20.09 13.42
C ALA A 161 -20.05 -20.54 14.05
N ASN A 162 -19.33 -21.45 13.39
CA ASN A 162 -18.04 -21.97 13.85
C ASN A 162 -16.98 -20.86 13.93
N PHE A 163 -16.94 -19.96 12.93
CA PHE A 163 -16.03 -18.82 12.99
C PHE A 163 -16.35 -17.87 14.15
N ARG A 164 -17.63 -17.57 14.39
CA ARG A 164 -18.08 -16.75 15.53
C ARG A 164 -17.68 -17.36 16.87
N GLU A 165 -17.81 -18.67 17.01
CA GLU A 165 -17.34 -19.38 18.21
C GLU A 165 -15.82 -19.25 18.37
N ALA A 166 -15.05 -19.48 17.30
CA ALA A 166 -13.59 -19.41 17.31
C ALA A 166 -13.06 -18.02 17.70
N VAL A 167 -13.72 -16.95 17.27
CA VAL A 167 -13.36 -15.57 17.65
C VAL A 167 -14.00 -15.12 18.97
N GLN A 168 -14.72 -15.99 19.68
CA GLN A 168 -15.45 -15.69 20.91
C GLN A 168 -16.42 -14.51 20.75
N TRP A 169 -17.22 -14.54 19.68
CA TRP A 169 -18.08 -13.44 19.27
C TRP A 169 -19.02 -12.92 20.38
N ASP A 170 -19.53 -13.81 21.24
CA ASP A 170 -20.38 -13.43 22.38
C ASP A 170 -19.70 -12.44 23.36
N ARG A 171 -18.37 -12.47 23.46
CA ARG A 171 -17.59 -11.51 24.25
C ARG A 171 -17.48 -10.15 23.56
N LEU A 172 -17.56 -10.12 22.23
CA LEU A 172 -17.45 -8.91 21.43
C LEU A 172 -18.81 -8.24 21.18
N LEU A 173 -19.89 -9.01 21.12
CA LEU A 173 -21.21 -8.51 20.73
C LEU A 173 -21.68 -7.29 21.56
N PRO A 174 -21.60 -7.28 22.91
CA PRO A 174 -22.00 -6.10 23.70
C PRO A 174 -21.19 -4.84 23.34
N HIS A 175 -19.91 -5.02 22.99
CA HIS A 175 -19.04 -3.95 22.54
C HIS A 175 -19.40 -3.45 21.15
N TYR A 176 -19.80 -4.34 20.25
CA TYR A 176 -20.26 -3.98 18.92
C TYR A 176 -21.59 -3.24 18.95
N GLU A 177 -22.56 -3.70 19.75
CA GLU A 177 -23.85 -3.02 19.93
C GLU A 177 -23.67 -1.60 20.47
N ALA A 178 -22.85 -1.43 21.51
CA ALA A 178 -22.53 -0.12 22.09
C ALA A 178 -21.79 0.80 21.11
N ALA A 179 -20.97 0.25 20.20
CA ALA A 179 -20.30 1.02 19.16
C ALA A 179 -21.26 1.40 18.03
N ALA A 180 -22.13 0.47 17.59
CA ALA A 180 -23.09 0.67 16.52
C ALA A 180 -24.22 1.64 16.88
N ALA A 181 -24.57 1.75 18.16
CA ALA A 181 -25.54 2.72 18.67
C ALA A 181 -25.08 4.18 18.55
N GLN A 182 -23.81 4.43 18.23
CA GLN A 182 -23.29 5.78 18.06
C GLN A 182 -23.61 6.34 16.67
N GLU A 183 -24.13 7.56 16.61
CA GLU A 183 -24.54 8.20 15.35
C GLU A 183 -23.37 8.60 14.41
N GLN A 184 -22.12 8.46 14.87
CA GLN A 184 -20.94 8.81 14.08
C GLN A 184 -20.71 7.86 12.89
N LYS A 185 -19.92 8.28 11.89
CA LYS A 185 -19.61 7.48 10.68
C LYS A 185 -19.18 6.06 11.04
N VAL A 186 -18.28 5.89 12.01
CA VAL A 186 -17.77 4.58 12.43
C VAL A 186 -18.87 3.70 13.04
N GLY A 187 -19.73 4.25 13.90
CA GLY A 187 -20.88 3.51 14.45
C GLY A 187 -21.84 3.05 13.36
N ARG A 188 -22.11 3.91 12.36
CA ARG A 188 -22.94 3.54 11.20
C ARG A 188 -22.31 2.43 10.33
N VAL A 189 -21.00 2.47 10.09
CA VAL A 189 -20.28 1.43 9.32
C VAL A 189 -20.30 0.10 10.06
N ILE A 190 -20.01 0.11 11.37
CA ILE A 190 -20.10 -1.09 12.22
C ILE A 190 -21.52 -1.64 12.21
N GLY A 191 -22.52 -0.79 12.43
CA GLY A 191 -23.93 -1.19 12.40
C GLY A 191 -24.34 -1.80 11.05
N ALA A 192 -23.84 -1.29 9.92
CA ALA A 192 -24.06 -1.89 8.61
C ALA A 192 -23.41 -3.27 8.49
N GLY A 193 -22.18 -3.45 9.00
CA GLY A 193 -21.51 -4.76 9.04
C GLY A 193 -22.24 -5.78 9.92
N LEU A 194 -22.78 -5.35 11.07
CA LEU A 194 -23.58 -6.21 11.94
C LEU A 194 -24.91 -6.61 11.27
N ARG A 195 -25.63 -5.66 10.67
CA ARG A 195 -26.86 -5.96 9.94
C ARG A 195 -26.61 -6.95 8.82
N ASP A 196 -25.56 -6.74 8.02
CA ASP A 196 -25.19 -7.67 6.95
C ASP A 196 -24.95 -9.10 7.48
N MET A 197 -24.23 -9.22 8.60
CA MET A 197 -23.95 -10.51 9.21
C MET A 197 -25.18 -11.21 9.81
N TYR A 198 -26.12 -10.47 10.39
CA TYR A 198 -27.29 -11.05 11.07
C TYR A 198 -28.52 -11.18 10.17
N GLU A 199 -28.78 -10.20 9.30
CA GLU A 199 -29.94 -10.18 8.41
C GLU A 199 -29.72 -11.05 7.18
N HIS A 200 -28.50 -11.09 6.63
CA HIS A 200 -28.16 -11.90 5.45
C HIS A 200 -27.38 -13.18 5.79
N ASP A 201 -27.15 -13.47 7.07
CA ASP A 201 -26.37 -14.63 7.55
C ASP A 201 -25.02 -14.80 6.83
N ARG A 202 -24.33 -13.69 6.58
CA ARG A 202 -23.16 -13.62 5.70
C ARG A 202 -22.00 -12.85 6.31
N LEU A 203 -20.79 -13.39 6.21
CA LEU A 203 -19.57 -12.68 6.58
C LEU A 203 -18.48 -12.90 5.53
N VAL A 204 -17.96 -11.79 4.97
CA VAL A 204 -16.82 -11.83 4.06
C VAL A 204 -15.53 -11.66 4.85
N LEU A 205 -14.59 -12.59 4.66
CA LEU A 205 -13.23 -12.51 5.17
C LEU A 205 -12.28 -12.30 3.99
N LEU A 206 -11.34 -11.36 4.14
CA LEU A 206 -10.25 -11.17 3.18
C LEU A 206 -8.93 -11.48 3.88
N ARG A 207 -8.30 -12.58 3.49
CA ARG A 207 -6.96 -12.97 3.95
C ARG A 207 -5.91 -12.51 2.95
N VAL A 208 -4.88 -11.82 3.44
CA VAL A 208 -3.69 -11.47 2.67
C VAL A 208 -2.52 -12.23 3.27
N ASP A 209 -2.02 -13.23 2.54
CA ASP A 209 -0.86 -14.02 2.90
C ASP A 209 0.36 -13.49 2.15
N ASP A 210 1.47 -13.23 2.85
CA ASP A 210 2.78 -13.14 2.21
C ASP A 210 3.72 -14.30 2.59
N TYR A 211 4.61 -14.64 1.66
CA TYR A 211 5.62 -15.68 1.79
C TYR A 211 6.95 -15.17 1.23
N ASN A 212 8.05 -15.65 1.81
CA ASN A 212 9.41 -15.11 1.59
C ASN A 212 9.56 -13.66 2.08
N ALA A 213 8.95 -13.36 3.24
CA ALA A 213 9.02 -12.09 3.93
C ALA A 213 9.45 -12.28 5.40
N ALA A 214 9.90 -11.22 6.08
CA ALA A 214 10.45 -11.32 7.44
C ALA A 214 9.47 -11.91 8.49
N GLY A 215 8.16 -11.69 8.32
CA GLY A 215 7.17 -12.00 9.35
C GLY A 215 7.19 -11.00 10.52
N LEU A 216 6.29 -11.19 11.49
CA LEU A 216 6.16 -10.33 12.67
C LEU A 216 7.19 -10.68 13.75
N THR A 217 8.47 -10.46 13.45
CA THR A 217 9.60 -10.73 14.37
C THR A 217 9.66 -9.72 15.53
N GLY A 218 10.38 -10.09 16.59
CA GLY A 218 10.63 -9.24 17.75
C GLY A 218 9.61 -9.36 18.88
N ASP A 219 9.85 -8.65 19.97
CA ASP A 219 9.04 -8.69 21.18
C ASP A 219 7.64 -8.04 20.99
N ASP A 220 6.68 -8.48 21.81
CA ASP A 220 5.29 -7.98 21.81
C ASP A 220 5.17 -6.47 22.10
N TYR A 221 6.13 -5.91 22.85
CA TYR A 221 6.11 -4.53 23.36
C TYR A 221 7.38 -3.73 23.03
N GLY A 222 8.45 -4.39 22.57
CA GLY A 222 9.69 -3.75 22.14
C GLY A 222 9.57 -2.94 20.83
N ASP A 223 10.71 -2.55 20.24
CA ASP A 223 10.81 -1.79 18.99
C ASP A 223 10.81 -2.65 17.71
N GLY A 224 10.35 -3.89 17.81
CA GLY A 224 10.33 -4.85 16.70
C GLY A 224 9.14 -4.70 15.75
N ARG A 225 9.19 -5.46 14.64
CA ARG A 225 8.14 -5.51 13.60
C ARG A 225 6.77 -5.84 14.17
N PHE A 226 6.72 -6.77 15.13
CA PHE A 226 5.48 -7.15 15.79
C PHE A 226 4.78 -5.95 16.45
N ALA A 227 5.47 -5.25 17.36
CA ALA A 227 4.90 -4.11 18.08
C ALA A 227 4.53 -2.96 17.12
N ALA A 228 5.36 -2.73 16.10
CA ALA A 228 5.10 -1.75 15.06
C ALA A 228 3.74 -1.99 14.39
N VAL A 229 3.36 -3.24 14.09
CA VAL A 229 2.08 -3.55 13.44
C VAL A 229 0.92 -3.64 14.46
N VAL A 230 1.13 -4.34 15.57
CA VAL A 230 0.06 -4.78 16.47
C VAL A 230 -0.27 -3.74 17.54
N ARG A 231 0.72 -2.99 18.03
CA ARG A 231 0.56 -2.11 19.20
C ARG A 231 0.59 -0.63 18.86
N ARG A 232 1.43 -0.24 17.90
CA ARG A 232 1.76 1.17 17.65
C ARG A 232 0.87 1.78 16.58
N GLN A 233 0.32 2.95 16.91
CA GLN A 233 -0.40 3.81 15.98
C GLN A 233 0.49 5.00 15.62
N LEU A 234 0.47 5.41 14.35
CA LEU A 234 1.25 6.55 13.84
C LEU A 234 2.78 6.44 14.04
N ASP A 235 3.30 5.25 14.31
CA ASP A 235 4.74 5.01 14.33
C ASP A 235 5.24 4.75 12.90
N SER A 236 6.09 5.67 12.42
CA SER A 236 6.68 5.72 11.08
C SER A 236 8.10 5.15 11.01
N HIS A 237 8.65 4.61 12.11
CA HIS A 237 10.01 4.07 12.11
C HIS A 237 10.05 2.71 11.41
N LYS A 238 10.25 2.70 10.09
CA LYS A 238 10.71 1.50 9.37
C LYS A 238 12.23 1.41 9.47
N SER A 239 12.74 0.26 9.92
CA SER A 239 14.16 -0.04 10.04
C SER A 239 14.77 -0.37 8.67
N GLY A 240 15.09 0.64 7.87
CA GLY A 240 15.82 0.48 6.61
C GLY A 240 15.72 1.68 5.67
N GLY A 241 16.84 2.12 5.10
CA GLY A 241 16.91 3.27 4.19
C GLY A 241 16.06 3.12 2.92
N SER A 242 15.72 1.89 2.52
CA SER A 242 14.95 1.54 1.30
C SER A 242 13.46 1.26 1.53
N ALA A 243 12.96 1.26 2.77
CA ALA A 243 11.57 0.89 3.05
C ALA A 243 10.58 1.98 2.60
N GLY A 244 9.53 1.61 1.87
CA GLY A 244 8.71 2.53 1.08
C GLY A 244 7.60 3.30 1.81
N GLY A 245 7.41 3.17 3.12
CA GLY A 245 6.26 3.80 3.82
C GLY A 245 6.66 4.63 5.03
N SER A 246 6.44 5.95 4.99
CA SER A 246 6.83 6.93 6.01
C SER A 246 5.68 7.46 6.88
N TYR A 247 4.42 7.16 6.56
CA TYR A 247 3.28 7.83 7.21
C TYR A 247 2.58 7.00 8.29
N GLY A 248 2.95 5.73 8.51
CA GLY A 248 2.22 4.84 9.42
C GLY A 248 0.77 4.50 8.99
N LEU A 249 0.35 5.01 7.81
CA LEU A 249 -0.99 4.89 7.24
C LEU A 249 -1.24 3.56 6.51
N GLY A 250 -0.20 2.88 6.03
CA GLY A 250 -0.36 1.59 5.35
C GLY A 250 -1.06 0.53 6.21
N LYS A 251 -0.78 0.54 7.52
CA LYS A 251 -1.51 -0.27 8.52
C LYS A 251 -3.00 0.05 8.55
N ALA A 252 -3.38 1.33 8.45
CA ALA A 252 -4.76 1.76 8.56
C ALA A 252 -5.66 1.19 7.46
N THR A 253 -5.11 0.84 6.29
CA THR A 253 -5.89 0.25 5.19
C THR A 253 -6.46 -1.14 5.52
N LEU A 254 -5.76 -1.93 6.35
CA LEU A 254 -6.26 -3.21 6.85
C LEU A 254 -7.57 -3.04 7.63
N TRP A 255 -7.58 -2.10 8.59
CA TRP A 255 -8.77 -1.81 9.40
C TRP A 255 -9.84 -1.03 8.63
N ALA A 256 -9.46 -0.12 7.72
CA ALA A 256 -10.41 0.61 6.89
C ALA A 256 -11.21 -0.31 5.96
N THR A 257 -10.60 -1.42 5.51
CA THR A 257 -11.29 -2.42 4.68
C THR A 257 -12.22 -3.34 5.48
N SER A 258 -12.17 -3.32 6.81
CA SER A 258 -13.02 -4.13 7.70
C SER A 258 -14.17 -3.30 8.29
N ARG A 259 -15.43 -3.66 7.97
CA ARG A 259 -16.62 -3.02 8.59
C ARG A 259 -16.70 -3.25 10.10
N LEU A 260 -16.07 -4.32 10.59
CA LEU A 260 -16.10 -4.71 11.99
C LEU A 260 -14.86 -4.22 12.77
N GLY A 261 -13.97 -3.44 12.15
CA GLY A 261 -12.68 -3.04 12.74
C GLY A 261 -11.80 -4.20 13.25
N LEU A 262 -11.98 -5.43 12.76
CA LEU A 262 -11.34 -6.64 13.29
C LEU A 262 -10.35 -7.23 12.27
N VAL A 263 -9.09 -7.37 12.70
CA VAL A 263 -8.02 -8.01 11.94
C VAL A 263 -7.34 -9.08 12.80
N LEU A 264 -7.29 -10.31 12.31
CA LEU A 264 -6.52 -11.40 12.92
C LEU A 264 -5.21 -11.61 12.17
N MET A 265 -4.16 -12.01 12.87
CA MET A 265 -2.82 -12.14 12.32
C MET A 265 -2.23 -13.48 12.70
N ASN A 266 -1.65 -14.20 11.73
CA ASN A 266 -0.84 -15.40 11.94
C ASN A 266 0.49 -15.24 11.20
N SER A 267 1.61 -15.34 11.89
CA SER A 267 2.93 -15.15 11.29
C SER A 267 3.86 -16.35 11.44
N THR A 268 4.59 -16.64 10.37
CA THR A 268 5.79 -17.46 10.37
C THR A 268 7.00 -16.54 10.33
N LEU A 269 7.88 -16.64 11.32
CA LEU A 269 8.98 -15.70 11.54
C LEU A 269 10.25 -16.12 10.80
N SER A 270 10.96 -15.18 10.19
CA SER A 270 12.30 -15.43 9.64
C SER A 270 13.36 -15.63 10.72
N GLU A 271 13.10 -15.11 11.92
CA GLU A 271 13.96 -15.24 13.09
C GLU A 271 13.12 -15.76 14.27
N PRO A 272 13.61 -16.74 15.03
CA PRO A 272 12.85 -17.31 16.13
C PRO A 272 12.57 -16.27 17.23
N HIS A 273 11.36 -16.33 17.77
CA HIS A 273 10.97 -15.63 18.99
C HIS A 273 10.55 -16.68 20.02
N GLU A 274 11.11 -16.63 21.23
CA GLU A 274 10.85 -17.64 22.27
C GLU A 274 11.06 -19.09 21.77
N GLY A 275 12.09 -19.28 20.93
CA GLY A 275 12.45 -20.57 20.34
C GLY A 275 11.48 -21.11 19.29
N ARG A 276 10.56 -20.28 18.79
CA ARG A 276 9.57 -20.67 17.78
C ARG A 276 9.52 -19.69 16.62
N THR A 277 9.11 -20.21 15.47
CA THR A 277 8.97 -19.44 14.24
C THR A 277 7.55 -19.51 13.70
N GLU A 278 6.83 -20.60 13.87
CA GLU A 278 5.53 -20.80 13.21
C GLU A 278 4.34 -20.59 14.14
N ARG A 279 3.24 -20.07 13.57
CA ARG A 279 1.92 -19.94 14.22
C ARG A 279 1.88 -18.91 15.35
N ARG A 280 2.62 -17.80 15.22
CA ARG A 280 2.47 -16.66 16.13
C ARG A 280 1.18 -15.92 15.80
N LEU A 281 0.20 -16.00 16.68
CA LEU A 281 -1.15 -15.46 16.49
C LEU A 281 -1.42 -14.27 17.41
N VAL A 282 -2.12 -13.27 16.88
CA VAL A 282 -2.74 -12.19 17.65
C VAL A 282 -3.95 -11.65 16.89
N GLY A 283 -5.02 -11.27 17.59
CA GLY A 283 -6.11 -10.49 17.01
C GLY A 283 -6.08 -9.06 17.49
N ARG A 284 -6.47 -8.12 16.63
CA ARG A 284 -6.65 -6.71 16.98
C ARG A 284 -7.98 -6.19 16.49
N LEU A 285 -8.72 -5.60 17.42
CA LEU A 285 -10.00 -4.96 17.21
C LEU A 285 -9.85 -3.47 17.48
N ASP A 286 -10.16 -2.63 16.50
CA ASP A 286 -10.21 -1.18 16.65
C ASP A 286 -11.68 -0.72 16.59
N LEU A 287 -12.27 -0.42 17.76
CA LEU A 287 -13.61 0.15 17.91
C LEU A 287 -13.53 1.58 18.45
N PRO A 288 -14.56 2.42 18.27
CA PRO A 288 -14.63 3.69 18.96
C PRO A 288 -14.77 3.47 20.48
N TRP A 289 -14.42 4.53 21.23
CA TRP A 289 -14.71 4.63 22.65
C TRP A 289 -16.17 4.30 22.89
N ARG A 290 -16.44 3.54 23.95
CA ARG A 290 -17.80 3.10 24.28
C ARG A 290 -17.90 2.73 25.75
N GLN A 291 -19.14 2.63 26.22
CA GLN A 291 -19.45 2.16 27.56
C GLN A 291 -20.19 0.82 27.46
N VAL A 292 -19.71 -0.18 28.20
CA VAL A 292 -20.32 -1.52 28.28
C VAL A 292 -20.34 -1.92 29.74
N ASP A 293 -21.50 -2.37 30.24
CA ASP A 293 -21.73 -2.71 31.65
C ASP A 293 -21.29 -1.62 32.62
N GLY A 294 -21.56 -0.36 32.26
CA GLY A 294 -21.17 0.81 33.06
C GLY A 294 -19.67 1.16 33.01
N LYS A 295 -18.82 0.36 32.35
CA LYS A 295 -17.37 0.59 32.26
C LYS A 295 -16.97 1.29 30.95
N PRO A 296 -16.12 2.32 30.99
CA PRO A 296 -15.61 2.98 29.79
C PRO A 296 -14.45 2.19 29.17
N TRP A 297 -14.43 2.11 27.84
CA TRP A 297 -13.38 1.45 27.06
C TRP A 297 -12.82 2.41 26.02
N ALA A 298 -11.50 2.51 25.91
CA ALA A 298 -10.83 3.50 25.05
C ALA A 298 -11.06 3.25 23.56
N GLY A 299 -11.26 1.98 23.17
CA GLY A 299 -11.55 1.61 21.78
C GLY A 299 -10.91 0.29 21.40
N PRO A 300 -9.56 0.23 21.33
CA PRO A 300 -8.82 -0.97 20.93
C PRO A 300 -8.99 -2.17 21.88
N ALA A 301 -8.92 -3.37 21.32
CA ALA A 301 -8.85 -4.63 22.04
C ALA A 301 -7.95 -5.63 21.31
N TRP A 302 -7.42 -6.60 22.05
CA TRP A 302 -6.57 -7.65 21.50
C TRP A 302 -7.08 -9.03 21.90
N LEU A 303 -7.12 -9.92 20.92
CA LEU A 303 -7.28 -11.35 21.15
C LEU A 303 -5.88 -11.91 21.38
N GLY A 304 -5.68 -12.54 22.54
CA GLY A 304 -4.39 -13.09 22.90
C GLY A 304 -4.44 -13.83 24.22
N ARG A 305 -3.25 -14.14 24.75
CA ARG A 305 -3.11 -14.69 26.10
C ARG A 305 -2.83 -13.58 27.09
N ALA A 306 -3.22 -13.77 28.34
CA ALA A 306 -2.84 -12.88 29.42
C ALA A 306 -1.30 -12.78 29.48
N ASP A 307 -0.78 -11.55 29.54
CA ASP A 307 0.63 -11.33 29.79
C ASP A 307 0.94 -11.55 31.28
N PRO A 308 1.75 -12.56 31.62
CA PRO A 308 2.04 -12.88 33.02
C PRO A 308 2.90 -11.81 33.70
N ASN A 309 3.57 -10.94 32.93
CA ASN A 309 4.37 -9.83 33.47
C ASN A 309 3.55 -8.55 33.65
N SER A 310 2.30 -8.51 33.18
CA SER A 310 1.42 -7.36 33.34
C SER A 310 0.71 -7.39 34.70
N PRO A 311 0.62 -6.27 35.43
CA PRO A 311 -0.14 -6.20 36.68
C PRO A 311 -1.59 -6.69 36.48
N GLY A 312 -1.97 -7.75 37.20
CA GLY A 312 -3.30 -8.36 37.11
C GLY A 312 -3.58 -9.08 35.78
N ALA A 313 -2.55 -9.35 34.98
CA ALA A 313 -2.65 -10.03 33.67
C ALA A 313 -3.68 -9.38 32.73
N ALA A 314 -3.84 -8.06 32.82
CA ALA A 314 -4.89 -7.29 32.14
C ALA A 314 -4.55 -6.92 30.69
N VAL A 315 -3.37 -7.30 30.21
CA VAL A 315 -2.88 -7.01 28.86
C VAL A 315 -2.72 -8.32 28.10
N ALA A 316 -3.27 -8.39 26.89
CA ALA A 316 -3.04 -9.53 26.00
C ALA A 316 -1.60 -9.52 25.50
N ARG A 317 -1.03 -10.68 25.17
CA ARG A 317 0.15 -10.88 24.32
C ARG A 317 -0.15 -11.91 23.22
N SER A 318 0.68 -11.95 22.18
CA SER A 318 0.61 -12.99 21.16
C SER A 318 0.81 -14.38 21.75
N TRP A 319 0.30 -15.39 21.05
CA TRP A 319 0.47 -16.78 21.43
C TRP A 319 0.85 -17.65 20.24
N TRP A 320 1.36 -18.84 20.55
CA TRP A 320 1.70 -19.85 19.57
C TRP A 320 0.53 -20.83 19.44
N ALA A 321 -0.20 -20.75 18.34
CA ALA A 321 -1.40 -21.53 18.09
C ALA A 321 -1.08 -22.95 17.57
N ASP A 322 -2.00 -23.88 17.79
CA ASP A 322 -2.00 -25.19 17.11
C ASP A 322 -2.70 -25.12 15.74
N GLU A 323 -2.64 -26.22 14.98
CA GLU A 323 -3.20 -26.31 13.63
C GLU A 323 -4.73 -26.15 13.60
N GLY A 324 -5.44 -26.76 14.55
CA GLY A 324 -6.89 -26.65 14.63
C GLY A 324 -7.35 -25.23 14.90
N THR A 325 -6.61 -24.48 15.73
CA THR A 325 -6.87 -23.08 16.02
C THR A 325 -6.64 -22.19 14.80
N VAL A 326 -5.56 -22.37 14.05
CA VAL A 326 -5.34 -21.56 12.82
C VAL A 326 -6.34 -21.92 11.73
N GLU A 327 -6.82 -23.17 11.67
CA GLU A 327 -7.87 -23.59 10.74
C GLU A 327 -9.23 -22.98 11.08
N SER A 328 -9.67 -23.06 12.35
CA SER A 328 -10.95 -22.51 12.79
C SER A 328 -11.02 -20.99 12.64
N LEU A 329 -9.87 -20.31 12.74
CA LEU A 329 -9.73 -18.87 12.49
C LEU A 329 -9.46 -18.52 11.02
N TYR A 330 -9.50 -19.48 10.08
CA TYR A 330 -9.21 -19.25 8.64
C TYR A 330 -7.82 -18.67 8.35
N LEU A 331 -6.86 -18.87 9.26
CA LEU A 331 -5.49 -18.35 9.22
C LEU A 331 -4.44 -19.41 8.84
N LYS A 332 -4.86 -20.61 8.43
CA LYS A 332 -3.92 -21.65 7.98
C LYS A 332 -3.09 -21.18 6.79
N ARG A 333 -1.77 -21.26 6.93
CA ARG A 333 -0.77 -20.96 5.90
C ARG A 333 -0.49 -22.21 5.07
N ASP A 334 -0.24 -22.03 3.79
CA ASP A 334 -0.04 -23.16 2.84
C ASP A 334 1.41 -23.69 2.85
N SER A 335 2.34 -22.94 3.45
CA SER A 335 3.74 -23.34 3.63
C SER A 335 4.32 -22.80 4.95
N GLY A 336 5.42 -23.40 5.39
CA GLY A 336 6.25 -22.92 6.50
C GLY A 336 7.22 -21.80 6.11
N GLU A 337 7.07 -21.19 4.93
CA GLU A 337 7.92 -20.06 4.55
C GLU A 337 7.62 -18.82 5.41
N PRO A 338 8.66 -18.07 5.82
CA PRO A 338 8.51 -16.82 6.56
C PRO A 338 7.56 -15.82 5.89
N GLY A 339 6.74 -15.17 6.70
CA GLY A 339 5.73 -14.19 6.29
C GLY A 339 4.58 -14.07 7.29
N THR A 340 3.52 -13.38 6.90
CA THR A 340 2.37 -13.02 7.72
C THR A 340 1.08 -13.19 6.92
N SER A 341 0.06 -13.69 7.61
CA SER A 341 -1.31 -13.76 7.13
C SER A 341 -2.13 -12.74 7.90
N PHE A 342 -2.69 -11.76 7.20
CA PHE A 342 -3.65 -10.79 7.76
C PHE A 342 -5.05 -11.18 7.32
N LEU A 343 -5.93 -11.50 8.27
CA LEU A 343 -7.34 -11.78 8.02
C LEU A 343 -8.19 -10.58 8.42
N ILE A 344 -8.73 -9.88 7.42
CA ILE A 344 -9.64 -8.75 7.56
C ILE A 344 -11.06 -9.31 7.68
N VAL A 345 -11.71 -9.11 8.83
CA VAL A 345 -13.03 -9.68 9.14
C VAL A 345 -14.13 -8.67 8.82
N GLY A 346 -15.14 -9.09 8.06
CA GLY A 346 -16.17 -8.17 7.54
C GLY A 346 -15.59 -7.26 6.45
N ALA A 347 -14.81 -7.84 5.54
CA ALA A 347 -14.18 -7.14 4.44
C ALA A 347 -15.23 -6.56 3.49
N HIS A 348 -15.00 -5.33 2.99
CA HIS A 348 -15.90 -4.67 2.06
C HIS A 348 -15.15 -3.72 1.12
N ASP A 349 -15.76 -3.42 -0.04
CA ASP A 349 -15.23 -2.47 -1.02
C ASP A 349 -16.29 -1.39 -1.33
N VAL A 350 -16.23 -0.24 -0.62
CA VAL A 350 -17.17 0.88 -0.85
C VAL A 350 -16.96 1.49 -2.23
N ALA A 351 -15.71 1.49 -2.72
CA ALA A 351 -15.39 2.06 -4.01
C ALA A 351 -15.97 1.25 -5.18
N SER A 352 -16.51 0.04 -4.96
CA SER A 352 -17.23 -0.72 -6.01
C SER A 352 -18.60 -0.11 -6.30
N LEU A 353 -19.21 0.57 -5.32
CA LEU A 353 -20.54 1.16 -5.44
C LEU A 353 -20.54 2.48 -6.24
N ALA A 354 -19.39 3.18 -6.29
CA ALA A 354 -19.27 4.49 -6.95
C ALA A 354 -18.96 4.41 -8.45
N THR A 355 -18.49 3.25 -8.94
CA THR A 355 -18.16 3.06 -10.37
C THR A 355 -19.38 2.78 -11.24
N ASP A 356 -20.51 2.39 -10.65
CA ASP A 356 -21.72 2.02 -11.37
C ASP A 356 -22.84 3.04 -11.14
N GLY A 357 -22.85 4.09 -11.98
CA GLY A 357 -24.02 4.97 -12.15
C GLY A 357 -25.15 4.34 -12.96
N SER A 358 -25.22 3.02 -13.09
CA SER A 358 -26.30 2.31 -13.79
C SER A 358 -26.86 1.17 -12.93
N THR A 359 -27.53 1.52 -11.84
CA THR A 359 -28.49 0.61 -11.20
C THR A 359 -29.69 0.47 -12.12
N THR A 360 -29.80 -0.67 -12.80
CA THR A 360 -31.08 -1.14 -13.29
C THR A 360 -31.76 -1.78 -12.09
N GLU A 361 -32.82 -1.18 -11.57
CA GLU A 361 -33.66 -1.79 -10.55
C GLU A 361 -34.23 -3.11 -11.11
N GLY A 362 -33.88 -4.24 -10.49
CA GLY A 362 -34.33 -5.56 -10.90
C GLY A 362 -33.89 -6.64 -9.91
N ASP A 363 -34.89 -7.15 -9.18
CA ASP A 363 -34.93 -8.26 -8.22
C ASP A 363 -33.91 -9.41 -8.38
N GLU A 364 -33.49 -9.91 -7.22
CA GLU A 364 -32.95 -11.26 -6.94
C GLU A 364 -31.68 -11.69 -7.72
N GLY A 365 -30.51 -11.12 -7.36
CA GLY A 365 -29.21 -11.60 -7.85
C GLY A 365 -27.95 -10.83 -7.40
N GLU A 366 -28.07 -9.76 -6.61
CA GLU A 366 -26.97 -8.79 -6.38
C GLU A 366 -25.78 -9.30 -5.52
N ASP A 367 -25.97 -10.37 -4.76
CA ASP A 367 -25.03 -10.79 -3.70
C ASP A 367 -23.89 -11.70 -4.15
N ASP A 368 -24.14 -12.61 -5.10
CA ASP A 368 -23.12 -13.51 -5.65
C ASP A 368 -22.06 -12.73 -6.45
N ASP A 369 -22.48 -11.61 -7.05
CA ASP A 369 -21.62 -10.71 -7.79
C ASP A 369 -20.66 -9.91 -6.89
N SER A 370 -20.98 -9.69 -5.60
CA SER A 370 -20.17 -8.78 -4.75
C SER A 370 -18.76 -9.31 -4.47
N ILE A 371 -18.65 -10.58 -4.07
CA ILE A 371 -17.34 -11.20 -3.78
C ILE A 371 -16.54 -11.45 -5.06
N GLN A 372 -17.21 -11.75 -6.18
CA GLN A 372 -16.60 -11.88 -7.50
C GLN A 372 -16.11 -10.53 -8.02
N ARG A 373 -16.85 -9.43 -7.81
CA ARG A 373 -16.40 -8.06 -8.10
C ARG A 373 -15.15 -7.71 -7.31
N MET A 374 -15.11 -8.01 -6.01
CA MET A 374 -13.90 -7.83 -5.19
C MET A 374 -12.71 -8.64 -5.74
N HIS A 375 -12.93 -9.89 -6.14
CA HIS A 375 -11.90 -10.73 -6.77
C HIS A 375 -11.33 -10.07 -8.02
N HIS A 376 -12.17 -9.75 -9.01
CA HIS A 376 -11.73 -9.14 -10.27
C HIS A 376 -11.06 -7.79 -10.06
N ARG A 377 -11.52 -7.01 -9.07
CA ARG A 377 -10.90 -5.73 -8.73
C ARG A 377 -9.52 -5.91 -8.13
N LEU A 378 -9.33 -6.87 -7.24
CA LEU A 378 -8.00 -7.22 -6.71
C LEU A 378 -7.06 -7.65 -7.84
N VAL A 379 -7.47 -8.58 -8.70
CA VAL A 379 -6.68 -9.01 -9.88
C VAL A 379 -6.29 -7.82 -10.75
N ARG A 380 -7.26 -6.96 -11.10
CA ARG A 380 -7.03 -5.75 -11.90
C ARG A 380 -6.09 -4.77 -11.21
N ALA A 381 -6.25 -4.55 -9.91
CA ALA A 381 -5.40 -3.65 -9.13
C ALA A 381 -3.96 -4.16 -9.07
N LEU A 382 -3.77 -5.46 -8.83
CA LEU A 382 -2.46 -6.11 -8.82
C LEU A 382 -1.79 -6.01 -10.20
N GLY A 383 -2.51 -6.34 -11.28
CA GLY A 383 -1.99 -6.26 -12.64
C GLY A 383 -1.68 -4.82 -13.08
N LYS A 384 -2.50 -3.85 -12.68
CA LYS A 384 -2.24 -2.43 -12.99
C LYS A 384 -1.06 -1.86 -12.22
N ASN A 385 -0.95 -2.18 -10.93
CA ASN A 385 -0.01 -1.50 -10.04
C ASN A 385 1.35 -2.20 -9.94
N PHE A 386 1.40 -3.52 -10.09
CA PHE A 386 2.59 -4.34 -9.83
C PHE A 386 3.05 -5.19 -11.01
N TRP A 387 2.53 -4.98 -12.23
CA TRP A 387 3.01 -5.70 -13.42
C TRP A 387 4.54 -5.70 -13.53
N ALA A 388 5.19 -4.57 -13.22
CA ALA A 388 6.64 -4.42 -13.31
C ALA A 388 7.39 -5.20 -12.21
N ALA A 389 6.84 -5.29 -11.01
CA ALA A 389 7.38 -6.12 -9.93
C ALA A 389 7.23 -7.62 -10.24
N MET A 390 6.17 -8.00 -10.98
CA MET A 390 5.93 -9.37 -11.45
C MET A 390 6.66 -9.71 -12.76
N THR A 391 7.35 -8.73 -13.38
CA THR A 391 8.12 -8.95 -14.61
C THR A 391 9.56 -9.34 -14.27
N GLY A 392 9.95 -10.55 -14.65
CA GLY A 392 11.34 -11.03 -14.65
C GLY A 392 12.01 -10.95 -16.02
N GLY A 393 13.34 -10.92 -16.03
CA GLY A 393 14.19 -11.14 -17.20
C GLY A 393 14.78 -12.57 -17.20
N ALA A 394 15.59 -12.89 -18.20
CA ALA A 394 16.23 -14.20 -18.38
C ALA A 394 17.11 -14.60 -17.18
N GLU A 395 17.86 -13.65 -16.62
CA GLU A 395 18.77 -13.86 -15.48
C GLU A 395 18.29 -13.17 -14.20
N ARG A 396 17.15 -12.47 -14.24
CA ARG A 396 16.64 -11.67 -13.12
C ARG A 396 15.21 -12.12 -12.79
N PRO A 397 14.99 -12.85 -11.69
CA PRO A 397 13.63 -13.25 -11.32
C PRO A 397 12.76 -12.02 -11.01
N PRO A 398 11.43 -12.17 -11.06
CA PRO A 398 10.52 -11.14 -10.59
C PRO A 398 10.75 -10.83 -9.10
N LEU A 399 10.29 -9.66 -8.65
CA LEU A 399 10.35 -9.26 -7.24
C LEU A 399 9.12 -9.75 -6.46
N LEU A 400 7.99 -9.89 -7.16
CA LEU A 400 6.68 -10.24 -6.61
C LEU A 400 6.02 -11.33 -7.47
N GLU A 401 5.27 -12.22 -6.83
CA GLU A 401 4.22 -13.02 -7.47
C GLU A 401 2.91 -12.75 -6.73
N ALA A 402 1.81 -12.57 -7.45
CA ALA A 402 0.51 -12.29 -6.83
C ALA A 402 -0.60 -13.17 -7.39
N SER A 403 -1.50 -13.61 -6.52
CA SER A 403 -2.69 -14.38 -6.90
C SER A 403 -3.90 -14.06 -6.04
N VAL A 404 -5.08 -14.33 -6.58
CA VAL A 404 -6.37 -14.15 -5.90
C VAL A 404 -7.18 -15.43 -6.01
N ARG A 405 -7.81 -15.88 -4.92
CA ARG A 405 -8.73 -17.04 -4.90
C ARG A 405 -9.95 -16.74 -4.05
N THR A 406 -11.09 -17.34 -4.40
CA THR A 406 -12.37 -17.09 -3.72
C THR A 406 -13.06 -18.37 -3.34
N PHE A 407 -13.50 -18.45 -2.09
CA PHE A 407 -14.23 -19.58 -1.53
C PHE A 407 -15.56 -19.13 -0.92
N ARG A 408 -16.53 -20.04 -0.93
CA ARG A 408 -17.80 -19.95 -0.18
C ARG A 408 -17.93 -21.20 0.67
N ASN A 409 -17.97 -21.05 1.99
CA ASN A 409 -18.01 -22.16 2.96
C ASN A 409 -16.96 -23.26 2.66
N GLY A 410 -15.76 -22.86 2.25
CA GLY A 410 -14.66 -23.77 1.89
C GLY A 410 -14.71 -24.35 0.47
N ALA A 411 -15.83 -24.22 -0.25
CA ALA A 411 -15.91 -24.60 -1.66
C ALA A 411 -15.32 -23.51 -2.56
N VAL A 412 -14.58 -23.89 -3.60
CA VAL A 412 -13.99 -22.96 -4.57
C VAL A 412 -15.09 -22.33 -5.42
N VAL A 413 -15.21 -21.00 -5.39
CA VAL A 413 -16.10 -20.23 -6.28
C VAL A 413 -15.31 -19.75 -7.50
N LEU A 414 -14.17 -19.10 -7.25
CA LEU A 414 -13.18 -18.75 -8.26
C LEU A 414 -11.87 -19.39 -7.87
N ALA A 415 -11.33 -20.21 -8.78
CA ALA A 415 -10.02 -20.82 -8.62
C ALA A 415 -8.92 -19.77 -8.46
N GLU A 416 -7.74 -20.19 -8.01
CA GLU A 416 -6.61 -19.29 -7.87
C GLU A 416 -6.21 -18.71 -9.23
N GLU A 417 -6.45 -17.41 -9.41
CA GLU A 417 -6.02 -16.63 -10.55
C GLU A 417 -4.68 -15.97 -10.22
N ARG A 418 -3.61 -16.48 -10.83
CA ARG A 418 -2.29 -15.85 -10.77
C ARG A 418 -2.23 -14.71 -11.78
N VAL A 419 -1.80 -13.54 -11.32
CA VAL A 419 -1.75 -12.35 -12.18
C VAL A 419 -0.56 -12.45 -13.13
N ASP A 420 -0.85 -12.52 -14.44
CA ASP A 420 0.17 -12.52 -15.48
C ASP A 420 0.41 -11.08 -15.99
N PRO A 421 1.61 -10.49 -15.78
CA PRO A 421 1.93 -9.16 -16.29
C PRO A 421 1.90 -9.07 -17.83
N ALA A 422 2.11 -10.17 -18.55
CA ALA A 422 2.06 -10.18 -20.02
C ALA A 422 0.62 -10.08 -20.55
N VAL A 423 -0.37 -10.52 -19.77
CA VAL A 423 -1.79 -10.33 -20.09
C VAL A 423 -2.27 -8.97 -19.59
N ALA A 424 -1.87 -8.58 -18.38
CA ALA A 424 -2.36 -7.34 -17.77
C ALA A 424 -1.82 -6.07 -18.42
N GLN A 425 -0.56 -6.08 -18.90
CA GLN A 425 0.15 -4.92 -19.46
C GLN A 425 1.17 -5.36 -20.54
N PRO A 426 0.73 -5.93 -21.68
CA PRO A 426 1.60 -6.64 -22.62
C PRO A 426 2.80 -5.82 -23.11
N SER A 427 2.57 -4.62 -23.64
CA SER A 427 3.67 -3.84 -24.20
C SER A 427 4.59 -3.28 -23.11
N ARG A 428 4.06 -2.90 -21.94
CA ARG A 428 4.90 -2.40 -20.84
C ARG A 428 5.76 -3.53 -20.26
N THR A 429 5.21 -4.73 -20.13
CA THR A 429 5.92 -5.94 -19.73
C THR A 429 7.01 -6.30 -20.73
N ARG A 430 6.73 -6.22 -22.04
CA ARG A 430 7.75 -6.37 -23.10
C ARG A 430 8.88 -5.35 -22.95
N ALA A 431 8.54 -4.07 -22.74
CA ALA A 431 9.51 -3.00 -22.58
C ALA A 431 10.45 -3.25 -21.41
N LEU A 432 9.90 -3.55 -20.23
CA LEU A 432 10.69 -3.82 -19.04
C LEU A 432 11.53 -5.09 -19.20
N LYS A 433 10.96 -6.17 -19.76
CA LYS A 433 11.71 -7.41 -19.99
C LYS A 433 12.92 -7.18 -20.91
N ALA A 434 12.74 -6.45 -22.02
CA ALA A 434 13.85 -6.11 -22.92
C ALA A 434 14.96 -5.30 -22.22
N PHE A 435 14.60 -4.42 -21.29
CA PHE A 435 15.58 -3.70 -20.47
C PHE A 435 16.32 -4.62 -19.50
N LEU A 436 15.61 -5.54 -18.82
CA LEU A 436 16.22 -6.50 -17.91
C LEU A 436 17.15 -7.49 -18.64
N ASP A 437 16.82 -7.83 -19.89
CA ASP A 437 17.58 -8.76 -20.74
C ASP A 437 18.69 -8.06 -21.55
N GLY A 438 18.74 -6.72 -21.52
CA GLY A 438 19.73 -5.94 -22.28
C GLY A 438 19.52 -5.94 -23.80
N THR A 439 18.30 -6.20 -24.27
CA THR A 439 17.96 -6.33 -25.70
C THR A 439 17.33 -5.07 -26.29
N THR A 440 17.47 -3.92 -25.63
CA THR A 440 16.93 -2.63 -26.10
C THR A 440 17.72 -2.06 -27.27
N VAL A 441 17.04 -1.34 -28.17
CA VAL A 441 17.64 -0.70 -29.35
C VAL A 441 17.70 0.82 -29.20
N GLU A 442 18.53 1.50 -29.99
CA GLU A 442 18.59 2.98 -29.96
C GLU A 442 17.38 3.64 -30.64
N GLN A 443 16.76 2.98 -31.62
CA GLN A 443 15.63 3.50 -32.39
C GLN A 443 14.66 2.39 -32.77
N LEU A 444 13.36 2.71 -32.76
CA LEU A 444 12.30 1.81 -33.21
C LEU A 444 12.29 1.72 -34.74
N THR A 445 12.80 0.60 -35.26
CA THR A 445 12.84 0.28 -36.70
C THR A 445 11.80 -0.76 -37.11
N GLU A 446 11.43 -1.65 -36.18
CA GLU A 446 10.48 -2.75 -36.39
C GLU A 446 9.48 -2.84 -35.22
N ALA A 447 8.32 -3.47 -35.46
CA ALA A 447 7.31 -3.72 -34.41
C ALA A 447 7.86 -4.68 -33.35
N GLY A 448 7.47 -4.49 -32.09
CA GLY A 448 7.99 -5.29 -30.97
C GLY A 448 9.39 -4.88 -30.46
N GLN A 449 10.07 -3.94 -31.12
CA GLN A 449 11.31 -3.37 -30.59
C GLN A 449 11.04 -2.46 -29.39
N VAL A 450 12.04 -2.33 -28.54
CA VAL A 450 12.00 -1.48 -27.34
C VAL A 450 13.19 -0.55 -27.40
N THR A 451 12.92 0.76 -27.42
CA THR A 451 13.98 1.76 -27.31
C THR A 451 14.22 2.15 -25.86
N ALA A 452 15.49 2.30 -25.49
CA ALA A 452 15.90 2.83 -24.19
C ALA A 452 16.72 4.11 -24.35
N THR A 453 16.43 5.11 -23.52
CA THR A 453 17.25 6.31 -23.37
C THR A 453 17.34 6.70 -21.89
N THR A 454 18.18 7.68 -21.57
CA THR A 454 18.31 8.20 -20.20
C THR A 454 17.72 9.60 -20.09
N VAL A 455 17.09 9.88 -18.96
CA VAL A 455 16.51 11.18 -18.62
C VAL A 455 17.16 11.67 -17.32
N PRO A 456 17.74 12.89 -17.30
CA PRO A 456 18.40 13.40 -16.11
C PRO A 456 17.38 13.82 -15.03
N LEU A 457 17.67 13.45 -13.79
CA LEU A 457 17.00 13.92 -12.57
C LEU A 457 18.03 14.60 -11.68
N ASN A 458 17.97 15.93 -11.61
CA ASN A 458 18.82 16.71 -10.72
C ASN A 458 18.29 16.65 -9.28
N LEU A 459 19.08 16.08 -8.37
CA LEU A 459 18.69 15.85 -6.99
C LEU A 459 18.97 17.08 -6.12
N PRO A 460 18.00 17.54 -5.31
CA PRO A 460 18.25 18.63 -4.36
C PRO A 460 19.14 18.15 -3.20
N ALA A 461 19.97 19.04 -2.65
CA ALA A 461 20.62 18.81 -1.36
C ALA A 461 19.58 18.70 -0.23
N ARG A 462 19.89 17.88 0.79
CA ARG A 462 19.10 17.82 2.02
C ARG A 462 19.28 19.13 2.82
N GLY A 463 18.18 19.60 3.43
CA GLY A 463 18.12 20.90 4.10
C GLY A 463 18.05 22.10 3.15
N ASN A 464 17.94 23.31 3.71
CA ASN A 464 17.70 24.57 2.97
C ASN A 464 18.87 25.05 2.06
N GLY A 465 19.79 24.17 1.68
CA GLY A 465 20.90 24.47 0.78
C GLY A 465 20.45 24.52 -0.68
N ARG A 466 21.02 25.46 -1.47
CA ARG A 466 20.81 25.55 -2.93
C ARG A 466 21.64 24.54 -3.74
N ALA A 467 22.48 23.74 -3.08
CA ALA A 467 23.37 22.79 -3.75
C ALA A 467 22.61 21.59 -4.33
N SER A 468 23.14 20.98 -5.39
CA SER A 468 22.66 19.70 -5.93
C SER A 468 23.40 18.57 -5.22
N SER A 469 22.69 17.48 -4.89
CA SER A 469 23.31 16.24 -4.39
C SER A 469 23.93 15.41 -5.52
N GLY A 470 23.56 15.68 -6.77
CA GLY A 470 24.00 14.90 -7.92
C GLY A 470 22.95 14.86 -9.04
N GLU A 471 23.29 14.20 -10.13
CA GLU A 471 22.37 13.92 -11.24
C GLU A 471 22.13 12.40 -11.32
N HIS A 472 20.89 11.99 -11.07
CA HIS A 472 20.45 10.63 -11.31
C HIS A 472 20.04 10.45 -12.77
N ARG A 473 20.39 9.31 -13.37
CA ARG A 473 20.00 8.99 -14.76
C ARG A 473 18.87 7.98 -14.75
N ALA A 474 17.65 8.47 -14.85
CA ALA A 474 16.46 7.64 -15.01
C ALA A 474 16.47 6.97 -16.40
N VAL A 475 15.93 5.75 -16.49
CA VAL A 475 15.85 5.01 -17.76
C VAL A 475 14.45 5.12 -18.32
N LEU A 476 14.32 5.63 -19.54
CA LEU A 476 13.07 5.73 -20.28
C LEU A 476 13.03 4.65 -21.36
N LEU A 477 11.99 3.82 -21.32
CA LEU A 477 11.70 2.77 -22.28
C LEU A 477 10.48 3.17 -23.11
N VAL A 478 10.53 2.95 -24.42
CA VAL A 478 9.41 3.22 -25.35
C VAL A 478 9.23 2.03 -26.28
N THR A 479 7.99 1.60 -26.45
CA THR A 479 7.61 0.51 -27.36
C THR A 479 6.24 0.77 -27.97
N ASP A 480 5.88 0.04 -29.02
CA ASP A 480 4.58 0.12 -29.66
C ASP A 480 3.45 -0.37 -28.75
N ALA A 481 2.30 0.32 -28.80
CA ALA A 481 1.12 -0.07 -28.03
C ALA A 481 0.33 -1.17 -28.77
N GLU A 482 -0.18 -2.12 -28.01
CA GLU A 482 -1.17 -3.11 -28.42
C GLU A 482 -2.57 -2.72 -27.92
N ASP A 483 -3.61 -3.24 -28.56
CA ASP A 483 -5.01 -2.94 -28.20
C ASP A 483 -5.33 -3.32 -26.73
N ALA A 484 -4.66 -4.35 -26.21
CA ALA A 484 -4.82 -4.82 -24.84
C ALA A 484 -4.19 -3.90 -23.77
N ASP A 485 -3.34 -2.93 -24.13
CA ASP A 485 -2.73 -1.99 -23.17
C ASP A 485 -3.69 -0.90 -22.67
N GLY A 486 -4.93 -0.86 -23.19
CA GLY A 486 -5.89 0.18 -22.91
C GLY A 486 -5.55 1.49 -23.64
N ARG A 487 -5.45 2.61 -22.91
CA ARG A 487 -5.23 3.92 -23.56
C ARG A 487 -3.77 4.07 -24.00
N PRO A 488 -3.48 4.31 -25.30
CA PRO A 488 -2.13 4.49 -25.79
C PRO A 488 -1.56 5.87 -25.44
N ASN A 489 -0.27 6.07 -25.75
CA ASN A 489 0.47 7.33 -25.62
C ASN A 489 0.63 7.79 -24.17
N ARG A 490 0.96 6.83 -23.30
CA ARG A 490 1.09 7.04 -21.84
C ARG A 490 2.47 6.65 -21.37
N VAL A 491 2.93 7.33 -20.32
CA VAL A 491 4.14 7.00 -19.58
C VAL A 491 3.79 6.58 -18.17
N VAL A 492 4.27 5.41 -17.78
CA VAL A 492 4.22 4.90 -16.40
C VAL A 492 5.56 5.16 -15.74
N SER A 493 5.56 5.76 -14.54
CA SER A 493 6.78 6.01 -13.77
C SER A 493 6.78 5.21 -12.47
N MET A 494 7.95 4.67 -12.12
CA MET A 494 8.14 3.83 -10.93
C MET A 494 9.53 4.00 -10.34
N ARG A 495 9.66 3.54 -9.09
CA ARG A 495 10.88 3.50 -8.28
C ARG A 495 11.25 2.06 -7.90
N GLY A 496 12.24 1.86 -7.03
CA GLY A 496 12.92 0.59 -6.74
C GLY A 496 12.07 -0.63 -6.36
N ASN A 497 10.84 -0.44 -5.86
CA ASN A 497 9.90 -1.55 -5.62
C ASN A 497 9.12 -1.99 -6.87
N ARG A 498 9.33 -1.31 -8.02
CA ARG A 498 8.62 -1.50 -9.30
C ARG A 498 7.10 -1.43 -9.18
N MET A 499 6.60 -0.69 -8.20
CA MET A 499 5.19 -0.32 -8.13
C MET A 499 4.95 0.88 -9.04
N THR A 500 3.84 0.86 -9.79
CA THR A 500 3.38 2.01 -10.57
C THR A 500 3.03 3.16 -9.63
N VAL A 501 3.80 4.24 -9.69
CA VAL A 501 3.57 5.46 -8.92
C VAL A 501 2.77 6.45 -9.73
N ARG A 502 3.11 6.65 -11.01
CA ARG A 502 2.44 7.62 -11.87
C ARG A 502 2.09 6.98 -13.21
N ASP A 503 0.89 7.28 -13.71
CA ASP A 503 0.47 6.94 -15.07
C ASP A 503 -0.12 8.19 -15.73
N THR A 504 0.57 8.75 -16.73
CA THR A 504 0.14 10.00 -17.38
C THR A 504 0.20 9.95 -18.91
N ALA A 505 -0.75 10.61 -19.56
CA ALA A 505 -0.70 10.80 -21.01
C ALA A 505 0.41 11.78 -21.39
N VAL A 506 1.06 11.54 -22.53
CA VAL A 506 2.11 12.42 -23.06
C VAL A 506 1.46 13.54 -23.88
N PRO A 507 1.56 14.81 -23.47
CA PRO A 507 0.86 15.91 -24.13
C PRO A 507 1.60 16.39 -25.37
N GLY A 508 0.88 17.00 -26.33
CA GLY A 508 1.46 17.69 -27.48
C GLY A 508 2.21 16.76 -28.44
N LEU A 509 1.65 15.56 -28.69
CA LEU A 509 2.09 14.64 -29.73
C LEU A 509 1.56 15.08 -31.09
N SER A 510 2.33 14.84 -32.15
CA SER A 510 1.84 15.07 -33.52
C SER A 510 0.81 14.00 -33.90
N MET A 511 -0.15 14.35 -34.77
CA MET A 511 -1.19 13.42 -35.23
C MET A 511 -0.65 12.20 -36.00
N SER A 512 0.63 12.20 -36.37
CA SER A 512 1.26 11.13 -37.17
C SER A 512 2.10 10.15 -36.34
N VAL A 513 2.02 10.23 -35.00
CA VAL A 513 2.74 9.32 -34.09
C VAL A 513 1.99 7.98 -34.02
N ASN A 514 2.72 6.87 -34.18
CA ASN A 514 2.16 5.55 -33.95
C ASN A 514 1.86 5.38 -32.44
N PRO A 515 0.75 4.71 -32.06
CA PRO A 515 0.45 4.41 -30.66
C PRO A 515 1.62 3.75 -29.94
N PHE A 516 1.97 4.25 -28.75
CA PHE A 516 3.09 3.73 -27.96
C PHE A 516 2.74 3.59 -26.48
N GLN A 517 3.51 2.78 -25.76
CA GLN A 517 3.57 2.77 -24.30
C GLN A 517 5.00 3.11 -23.86
N ALA A 518 5.12 3.88 -22.79
CA ALA A 518 6.41 4.26 -22.22
C ALA A 518 6.51 3.91 -20.73
N VAL A 519 7.72 3.59 -20.30
CA VAL A 519 8.04 3.23 -18.90
C VAL A 519 9.26 4.04 -18.46
N LEU A 520 9.14 4.79 -17.37
CA LEU A 520 10.22 5.56 -16.76
C LEU A 520 10.64 4.88 -15.45
N LEU A 521 11.85 4.35 -15.43
CA LEU A 521 12.49 3.72 -14.29
C LEU A 521 13.37 4.75 -13.58
N THR A 522 13.12 4.97 -12.29
CA THR A 522 13.84 5.94 -11.45
C THR A 522 14.37 5.27 -10.19
N GLY A 523 15.31 5.92 -9.51
CA GLY A 523 15.89 5.39 -8.29
C GLY A 523 16.55 4.03 -8.54
N ASP A 524 16.33 3.08 -7.64
CA ASP A 524 16.91 1.74 -7.75
C ASP A 524 16.34 0.94 -8.94
N ALA A 525 15.17 1.33 -9.48
CA ALA A 525 14.59 0.67 -10.66
C ALA A 525 15.37 0.94 -11.95
N ALA A 526 16.13 2.04 -12.02
CA ALA A 526 16.99 2.36 -13.16
C ALA A 526 18.19 1.39 -13.29
N GLY A 527 18.41 0.52 -12.30
CA GLY A 527 19.45 -0.49 -12.28
C GLY A 527 20.71 -0.06 -11.51
N PRO A 528 21.59 -1.02 -11.17
CA PRO A 528 22.73 -0.78 -10.26
C PRO A 528 23.78 0.18 -10.81
N ASN A 529 23.79 0.42 -12.13
CA ASN A 529 24.74 1.32 -12.78
C ASN A 529 24.23 2.77 -12.86
N ALA A 530 23.00 3.04 -12.42
CA ALA A 530 22.45 4.38 -12.43
C ALA A 530 23.11 5.22 -11.30
N PRO A 531 23.75 6.35 -11.62
CA PRO A 531 24.37 7.19 -10.60
C PRO A 531 23.31 7.76 -9.65
N PHE A 532 23.64 7.91 -8.37
CA PHE A 532 22.76 8.47 -7.34
C PHE A 532 21.38 7.78 -7.23
N ALA A 533 21.30 6.48 -7.50
CA ALA A 533 20.04 5.72 -7.47
C ALA A 533 19.37 5.74 -6.09
N THR A 534 20.15 5.53 -5.03
CA THR A 534 19.65 5.51 -3.65
C THR A 534 19.17 6.89 -3.20
N GLU A 535 19.91 7.96 -3.51
CA GLU A 535 19.49 9.33 -3.20
C GLU A 535 18.24 9.73 -3.99
N ALA A 536 18.10 9.26 -5.24
CA ALA A 536 16.89 9.45 -6.02
C ALA A 536 15.70 8.68 -5.45
N GLU A 537 15.91 7.46 -4.97
CA GLU A 537 14.88 6.65 -4.29
C GLU A 537 14.35 7.40 -3.05
N GLU A 538 15.25 7.91 -2.20
CA GLU A 538 14.88 8.66 -1.00
C GLU A 538 14.16 9.97 -1.34
N PHE A 539 14.62 10.70 -2.36
CA PHE A 539 14.01 11.95 -2.81
C PHE A 539 12.59 11.73 -3.35
N LEU A 540 12.41 10.73 -4.22
CA LEU A 540 11.12 10.42 -4.82
C LEU A 540 10.15 9.85 -3.78
N ARG A 541 10.63 9.01 -2.85
CA ARG A 541 9.83 8.53 -1.72
C ARG A 541 9.29 9.68 -0.88
N ALA A 542 10.13 10.66 -0.53
CA ALA A 542 9.68 11.82 0.25
C ALA A 542 8.59 12.60 -0.50
N ALA A 543 8.59 12.60 -1.84
CA ALA A 543 7.58 13.25 -2.67
C ALA A 543 6.31 12.42 -2.92
N GLU A 544 6.20 11.21 -2.38
CA GLU A 544 5.01 10.38 -2.51
C GLU A 544 3.99 10.65 -1.40
N PRO A 545 2.71 10.82 -1.76
CA PRO A 545 1.65 10.85 -0.77
C PRO A 545 1.38 9.42 -0.25
N PRO A 546 0.61 9.27 0.84
CA PRO A 546 0.27 7.98 1.43
C PRO A 546 -0.35 6.96 0.46
N GLU A 547 -1.10 7.39 -0.55
CA GLU A 547 -1.72 6.50 -1.53
C GLU A 547 -0.74 5.98 -2.60
N HIS A 548 0.49 6.51 -2.58
CA HIS A 548 1.58 6.17 -3.50
C HIS A 548 1.26 6.35 -4.99
N ASN A 549 0.30 7.19 -5.36
CA ASN A 549 -0.27 7.27 -6.72
C ASN A 549 0.16 8.48 -7.55
N LYS A 550 1.12 9.26 -7.06
CA LYS A 550 1.74 10.40 -7.75
C LYS A 550 3.03 10.80 -7.04
N TRP A 551 3.84 11.59 -7.73
CA TRP A 551 4.83 12.44 -7.08
C TRP A 551 4.30 13.86 -7.01
N GLY A 552 4.38 14.45 -5.81
CA GLY A 552 3.75 15.72 -5.47
C GLY A 552 4.60 16.54 -4.52
N GLN A 553 4.11 17.75 -4.19
CA GLN A 553 4.59 18.43 -3.00
C GLN A 553 3.94 17.78 -1.78
N THR A 554 4.77 17.29 -0.87
CA THR A 554 4.36 16.67 0.39
C THR A 554 5.01 17.42 1.56
N GLU A 555 4.50 17.17 2.76
CA GLU A 555 5.08 17.70 3.99
C GLU A 555 6.50 17.15 4.21
N GLU A 556 6.70 15.84 4.04
CA GLU A 556 8.00 15.18 4.17
C GLU A 556 9.04 15.77 3.19
N LEU A 557 8.69 15.92 1.91
CA LEU A 557 9.56 16.54 0.91
C LEU A 557 9.99 17.96 1.30
N THR A 558 9.03 18.73 1.83
CA THR A 558 9.24 20.11 2.23
C THR A 558 10.16 20.21 3.45
N LEU A 559 9.98 19.31 4.43
CA LEU A 559 10.76 19.26 5.68
C LEU A 559 12.19 18.73 5.45
N THR A 560 12.36 17.68 4.63
CA THR A 560 13.67 17.04 4.41
C THR A 560 14.55 17.82 3.44
N TYR A 561 13.96 18.41 2.41
CA TYR A 561 14.68 19.09 1.33
C TYR A 561 14.38 20.58 1.33
N SER A 562 13.36 21.00 0.59
CA SER A 562 12.88 22.38 0.56
C SER A 562 11.49 22.46 -0.08
N PRO A 563 10.72 23.54 0.15
CA PRO A 563 9.44 23.75 -0.52
C PRO A 563 9.53 23.75 -2.06
N SER A 564 10.70 24.11 -2.61
CA SER A 564 10.93 24.19 -4.06
C SER A 564 11.38 22.87 -4.69
N ALA A 565 11.67 21.84 -3.89
CA ALA A 565 12.23 20.58 -4.34
C ALA A 565 11.33 19.85 -5.36
N TYR A 566 10.01 19.98 -5.22
CA TYR A 566 9.03 19.43 -6.17
C TYR A 566 9.25 19.90 -7.63
N ARG A 567 9.86 21.07 -7.85
CA ARG A 567 10.18 21.55 -9.21
C ARG A 567 11.10 20.59 -9.97
N ARG A 568 11.98 19.85 -9.28
CA ARG A 568 12.83 18.83 -9.90
C ARG A 568 12.03 17.70 -10.53
N ILE A 569 10.89 17.34 -9.94
CA ILE A 569 9.97 16.32 -10.44
C ILE A 569 9.20 16.85 -11.66
N ASN A 570 8.83 18.13 -11.66
CA ASN A 570 8.25 18.78 -12.84
C ASN A 570 9.24 18.82 -14.01
N TYR A 571 10.52 19.11 -13.76
CA TYR A 571 11.57 19.05 -14.78
C TYR A 571 11.75 17.63 -15.32
N LEU A 572 11.84 16.62 -14.45
CA LEU A 572 11.89 15.21 -14.88
C LEU A 572 10.70 14.86 -15.79
N THR A 573 9.48 15.30 -15.42
CA THR A 573 8.27 15.08 -16.23
C THR A 573 8.40 15.73 -17.61
N ARG A 574 8.84 16.98 -17.66
CA ARG A 574 9.01 17.73 -18.91
C ARG A 574 10.06 17.08 -19.81
N ASP A 575 11.20 16.72 -19.23
CA ASP A 575 12.34 16.19 -19.97
C ASP A 575 12.04 14.76 -20.44
N THR A 576 11.29 13.97 -19.66
CA THR A 576 10.72 12.68 -20.09
C THR A 576 9.79 12.87 -21.30
N ASN A 577 8.84 13.79 -21.23
CA ASN A 577 7.93 14.05 -22.34
C ASN A 577 8.66 14.54 -23.60
N ALA A 578 9.74 15.31 -23.45
CA ALA A 578 10.58 15.75 -24.55
C ALA A 578 11.34 14.57 -25.19
N ALA A 579 11.95 13.72 -24.37
CA ALA A 579 12.65 12.52 -24.84
C ALA A 579 11.70 11.55 -25.58
N ILE A 580 10.49 11.32 -25.05
CA ILE A 580 9.47 10.50 -25.73
C ILE A 580 9.16 11.08 -27.11
N LYS A 581 8.93 12.41 -27.21
CA LYS A 581 8.63 13.07 -28.49
C LYS A 581 9.73 12.93 -29.52
N GLU A 582 10.99 12.96 -29.08
CA GLU A 582 12.14 12.75 -29.96
C GLU A 582 12.19 11.30 -30.47
N LEU A 583 11.98 10.33 -29.58
CA LEU A 583 12.01 8.90 -29.92
C LEU A 583 10.88 8.47 -30.86
N VAL A 584 9.67 9.02 -30.67
CA VAL A 584 8.50 8.67 -31.49
C VAL A 584 8.36 9.52 -32.75
N ALA A 585 9.17 10.59 -32.89
CA ALA A 585 9.18 11.40 -34.09
C ALA A 585 9.83 10.64 -35.24
N ARG A 586 9.10 10.46 -36.35
CA ARG A 586 9.68 9.87 -37.57
C ARG A 586 10.88 10.72 -38.03
N PRO A 587 12.04 10.11 -38.35
CA PRO A 587 13.15 10.85 -38.93
C PRO A 587 12.68 11.57 -40.20
N LYS A 588 12.83 12.90 -40.25
CA LYS A 588 12.73 13.61 -41.53
C LYS A 588 13.82 13.03 -42.43
N LYS A 589 13.44 12.23 -43.42
CA LYS A 589 14.33 11.84 -44.52
C LYS A 589 14.92 13.15 -45.06
N LYS A 590 16.21 13.40 -44.82
CA LYS A 590 16.94 14.45 -45.53
C LYS A 590 16.91 14.04 -46.99
N THR A 591 15.94 14.54 -47.75
CA THR A 591 16.00 14.48 -49.20
C THR A 591 17.30 15.17 -49.60
N LYS A 592 18.25 14.36 -50.09
CA LYS A 592 19.52 14.83 -50.64
C LYS A 592 19.24 15.99 -51.59
N ALA A 593 20.09 17.00 -51.51
CA ALA A 593 20.18 18.08 -52.46
C ALA A 593 20.14 17.54 -53.90
N GLY A 594 19.11 17.91 -54.63
CA GLY A 594 18.98 17.78 -56.08
C GLY A 594 18.32 19.05 -56.58
N GLY A 595 19.14 19.97 -57.09
CA GLY A 595 18.67 21.24 -57.62
C GLY A 595 17.79 21.07 -58.85
N GLY A 596 16.81 21.96 -58.99
CA GLY A 596 15.97 22.06 -60.17
C GLY A 596 14.94 23.17 -60.02
N ARG A 597 15.31 24.38 -60.47
CA ARG A 597 14.38 25.50 -60.61
C ARG A 597 13.30 25.12 -61.63
N LEU A 598 12.03 25.13 -61.21
CA LEU A 598 10.90 25.39 -62.10
C LEU A 598 9.98 26.40 -61.41
N ALA A 599 9.83 27.54 -62.08
CA ALA A 599 9.04 28.68 -61.67
C ALA A 599 7.52 28.39 -61.73
N PRO A 600 6.68 29.17 -61.02
CA PRO A 600 5.27 28.88 -60.84
C PRO A 600 4.43 29.48 -61.97
N LYS A 601 3.63 28.66 -62.64
CA LYS A 601 2.46 29.12 -63.41
C LYS A 601 1.35 28.07 -63.33
N LEU A 602 0.37 28.31 -62.48
CA LEU A 602 -1.04 28.33 -62.85
C LEU A 602 -1.85 28.91 -61.69
N ALA A 603 -2.56 30.01 -61.94
CA ALA A 603 -3.50 30.61 -61.00
C ALA A 603 -4.93 30.45 -61.56
N VAL A 604 -5.79 29.81 -60.77
CA VAL A 604 -7.27 29.89 -60.79
C VAL A 604 -7.62 29.64 -59.30
N GLY A 605 -8.15 30.56 -58.50
CA GLY A 605 -9.35 31.37 -58.68
C GLY A 605 -10.45 30.77 -57.80
N GLY A 606 -10.64 31.30 -56.58
CA GLY A 606 -11.86 31.06 -55.78
C GLY A 606 -11.67 30.42 -54.40
N ALA A 607 -12.15 31.15 -53.38
CA ALA A 607 -12.33 30.81 -51.97
C ALA A 607 -11.05 30.69 -51.10
N LYS A 608 -10.83 31.70 -50.24
CA LYS A 608 -9.96 31.60 -49.06
C LYS A 608 -10.50 30.49 -48.14
N LYS A 609 -10.01 29.26 -48.30
CA LYS A 609 -10.11 28.23 -47.26
C LYS A 609 -9.18 28.62 -46.12
N GLN A 610 -9.76 28.99 -44.98
CA GLN A 610 -9.04 29.13 -43.72
C GLN A 610 -8.21 27.87 -43.46
N ARG A 611 -6.92 28.06 -43.14
CA ARG A 611 -6.04 27.01 -42.61
C ARG A 611 -6.70 26.44 -41.34
N ARG A 612 -7.09 25.17 -41.36
CA ARG A 612 -7.37 24.41 -40.13
C ARG A 612 -6.08 24.36 -39.30
N LEU A 613 -6.06 25.11 -38.20
CA LEU A 613 -5.00 25.13 -37.19
C LEU A 613 -5.25 23.97 -36.20
N THR A 614 -4.25 23.12 -36.04
CA THR A 614 -4.26 21.94 -35.16
C THR A 614 -4.11 22.31 -33.68
N ALA A 615 -5.00 21.76 -32.83
CA ALA A 615 -4.96 21.46 -31.39
C ALA A 615 -3.84 21.99 -30.44
N ALA A 616 -3.34 23.21 -30.64
CA ALA A 616 -2.46 23.93 -29.70
C ALA A 616 -2.90 25.40 -29.53
N THR A 617 -4.22 25.64 -29.47
CA THR A 617 -4.80 26.98 -29.50
C THR A 617 -5.50 27.39 -28.20
N LEU A 618 -5.61 26.53 -27.18
CA LEU A 618 -6.25 26.90 -25.91
C LEU A 618 -5.28 27.70 -25.02
N PRO A 619 -5.67 28.87 -24.50
CA PRO A 619 -4.93 29.56 -23.45
C PRO A 619 -4.82 28.70 -22.18
N VAL A 620 -3.68 28.76 -21.49
CA VAL A 620 -3.40 27.92 -20.31
C VAL A 620 -3.04 28.82 -19.12
N LEU A 621 -3.59 28.51 -17.95
CA LEU A 621 -3.17 29.12 -16.69
C LEU A 621 -1.72 28.70 -16.40
N GLU A 622 -0.81 29.65 -16.49
CA GLU A 622 0.63 29.45 -16.31
C GLU A 622 1.05 29.58 -14.86
N ASP A 623 0.54 30.62 -14.18
CA ASP A 623 0.85 30.89 -12.78
C ASP A 623 -0.40 31.32 -12.01
N LEU A 624 -0.38 31.09 -10.70
CA LEU A 624 -1.48 31.39 -9.80
C LEU A 624 -0.96 31.77 -8.42
N ASP A 625 -1.05 33.05 -8.11
CA ASP A 625 -0.80 33.56 -6.77
C ASP A 625 -2.11 33.71 -6.00
N ALA A 626 -2.13 33.30 -4.74
CA ALA A 626 -3.29 33.46 -3.88
C ALA A 626 -2.91 33.89 -2.46
N ARG A 627 -3.73 34.75 -1.86
CA ARG A 627 -3.63 35.13 -0.44
C ARG A 627 -5.00 35.15 0.21
N VAL A 628 -5.05 34.86 1.50
CA VAL A 628 -6.27 34.93 2.31
C VAL A 628 -6.40 36.34 2.87
N LEU A 629 -7.57 36.97 2.71
CA LEU A 629 -7.91 38.27 3.29
C LEU A 629 -8.48 38.12 4.71
N ASP A 630 -8.55 39.22 5.46
CA ASP A 630 -8.99 39.22 6.86
C ASP A 630 -10.45 38.76 7.05
N ASP A 631 -11.27 38.90 6.01
CA ASP A 631 -12.66 38.43 5.96
C ASP A 631 -12.80 36.93 5.59
N GLY A 632 -11.68 36.25 5.37
CA GLY A 632 -11.63 34.85 4.98
C GLY A 632 -11.78 34.60 3.47
N ALA A 633 -11.86 35.62 2.62
CA ALA A 633 -11.87 35.44 1.17
C ALA A 633 -10.46 35.09 0.65
N TRP A 634 -10.37 34.22 -0.36
CA TRP A 634 -9.18 34.13 -1.21
C TRP A 634 -9.19 35.24 -2.24
N GLN A 635 -8.10 36.01 -2.28
CA GLN A 635 -7.74 36.87 -3.39
C GLN A 635 -6.71 36.14 -4.25
N VAL A 636 -7.02 35.99 -5.53
CA VAL A 636 -6.27 35.20 -6.50
C VAL A 636 -5.84 36.08 -7.66
N ILE A 637 -4.61 35.91 -8.13
CA ILE A 637 -4.07 36.52 -9.34
C ILE A 637 -3.58 35.38 -10.23
N GLY A 638 -4.25 35.19 -11.37
CA GLY A 638 -3.90 34.15 -12.33
C GLY A 638 -3.27 34.73 -13.60
N GLU A 639 -2.12 34.21 -13.99
CA GLU A 639 -1.45 34.54 -15.25
C GLU A 639 -1.74 33.45 -16.30
N ILE A 640 -2.19 33.87 -17.47
CA ILE A 640 -2.60 33.02 -18.58
C ILE A 640 -1.67 33.24 -19.75
N ARG A 641 -1.07 32.16 -20.25
CA ARG A 641 -0.33 32.16 -21.51
C ARG A 641 -1.30 31.97 -22.67
N ILE A 642 -1.23 32.85 -23.66
CA ILE A 642 -2.08 32.84 -24.86
C ILE A 642 -1.23 32.42 -26.07
N PRO A 643 -1.44 31.21 -26.61
CA PRO A 643 -0.82 30.78 -27.86
C PRO A 643 -1.24 31.67 -29.04
N THR A 644 -0.49 31.61 -30.14
CA THR A 644 -0.86 32.37 -31.36
C THR A 644 -2.20 31.84 -31.89
N GLY A 645 -3.23 32.70 -31.95
CA GLY A 645 -4.60 32.31 -32.29
C GLY A 645 -5.47 31.92 -31.09
N GLY A 646 -4.94 31.99 -29.86
CA GLY A 646 -5.68 31.73 -28.63
C GLY A 646 -6.58 32.89 -28.17
N GLN A 647 -6.48 34.06 -28.81
CA GLN A 647 -7.26 35.24 -28.43
C GLN A 647 -8.77 35.09 -28.71
N SER A 648 -9.16 34.13 -29.56
CA SER A 648 -10.57 33.90 -29.90
C SER A 648 -11.34 33.16 -28.80
N TRP A 649 -10.64 32.49 -27.88
CA TRP A 649 -11.28 31.71 -26.81
C TRP A 649 -11.87 32.61 -25.73
N ARG A 650 -13.01 32.18 -25.20
CA ARG A 650 -13.60 32.76 -23.98
C ARG A 650 -13.52 31.75 -22.84
N LEU A 651 -12.74 32.06 -21.82
CA LEU A 651 -12.48 31.15 -20.70
C LEU A 651 -13.13 31.63 -19.40
N VAL A 652 -13.91 30.79 -18.76
CA VAL A 652 -14.50 31.03 -17.45
C VAL A 652 -13.58 30.45 -16.37
N PRO A 653 -12.96 31.29 -15.52
CA PRO A 653 -12.25 30.80 -14.34
C PRO A 653 -13.27 30.36 -13.29
N VAL A 654 -13.15 29.11 -12.84
CA VAL A 654 -14.02 28.53 -11.82
C VAL A 654 -13.18 28.19 -10.60
N ALA A 655 -13.49 28.81 -9.46
CA ALA A 655 -12.88 28.49 -8.18
C ALA A 655 -13.53 27.26 -7.55
N LYS A 656 -12.70 26.36 -6.99
CA LYS A 656 -13.16 25.15 -6.31
C LYS A 656 -12.31 24.81 -5.11
N PHE A 657 -12.89 24.11 -4.15
CA PHE A 657 -12.10 23.52 -3.07
C PHE A 657 -11.24 22.37 -3.60
N ASP A 658 -10.00 22.28 -3.10
CA ASP A 658 -9.20 21.08 -3.22
C ASP A 658 -9.65 20.06 -2.18
N VAL A 659 -10.11 18.90 -2.64
CA VAL A 659 -10.62 17.81 -1.80
C VAL A 659 -9.81 16.54 -2.06
N ARG A 660 -9.63 15.72 -1.02
CA ARG A 660 -8.82 14.49 -1.08
C ARG A 660 -9.49 13.38 -1.90
N SER A 661 -10.82 13.31 -1.89
CA SER A 661 -11.64 12.41 -2.71
C SER A 661 -13.03 13.02 -2.95
N GLY A 662 -13.71 12.61 -4.03
CA GLY A 662 -15.06 13.07 -4.38
C GLY A 662 -15.14 14.33 -5.26
N PRO A 663 -16.36 14.80 -5.59
CA PRO A 663 -16.57 15.98 -6.43
C PRO A 663 -16.12 17.25 -5.71
N ARG A 664 -15.32 18.08 -6.39
CA ARG A 664 -14.81 19.37 -5.87
C ARG A 664 -15.93 20.42 -5.81
N PRO A 665 -16.36 20.87 -4.62
CA PRO A 665 -17.38 21.91 -4.49
C PRO A 665 -16.91 23.22 -5.13
N THR A 666 -17.82 23.89 -5.85
CA THR A 666 -17.53 25.15 -6.54
C THR A 666 -17.73 26.33 -5.59
N ILE A 667 -16.82 27.30 -5.67
CA ILE A 667 -16.80 28.52 -4.87
C ILE A 667 -17.20 29.67 -5.78
N ALA A 668 -18.10 30.53 -5.33
CA ALA A 668 -18.50 31.69 -6.11
C ALA A 668 -17.42 32.78 -6.05
N TRP A 669 -17.29 33.55 -7.14
CA TRP A 669 -16.53 34.79 -7.13
C TRP A 669 -17.40 35.92 -6.59
N ALA A 670 -16.93 36.63 -5.57
CA ALA A 670 -17.48 37.92 -5.17
C ALA A 670 -17.07 39.02 -6.16
N GLU A 671 -15.84 38.95 -6.66
CA GLU A 671 -15.29 39.87 -7.66
C GLU A 671 -14.42 39.10 -8.66
N LEU A 672 -14.53 39.43 -9.95
CA LEU A 672 -13.66 38.90 -10.99
C LEU A 672 -13.36 40.01 -12.00
N ALA A 673 -12.08 40.34 -12.17
CA ALA A 673 -11.61 41.42 -13.03
C ALA A 673 -10.41 41.01 -13.89
N GLY A 674 -10.38 41.51 -15.14
CA GLY A 674 -9.18 41.44 -15.98
C GLY A 674 -8.21 42.55 -15.58
N VAL A 675 -6.94 42.21 -15.39
CA VAL A 675 -5.89 43.14 -14.94
C VAL A 675 -5.04 43.59 -16.13
N ASP A 676 -4.54 42.63 -16.91
CA ASP A 676 -3.70 42.89 -18.08
C ASP A 676 -4.00 41.88 -19.20
N GLY A 677 -3.92 42.29 -20.46
CA GLY A 677 -4.14 41.40 -21.61
C GLY A 677 -5.51 40.72 -21.74
N CYS A 678 -6.45 40.93 -20.81
CA CYS A 678 -7.82 40.42 -20.84
C CYS A 678 -8.84 41.36 -20.17
N ARG A 679 -10.12 41.11 -20.44
CA ARG A 679 -11.28 41.72 -19.78
C ARG A 679 -12.27 40.64 -19.39
N VAL A 680 -13.01 40.85 -18.31
CA VAL A 680 -14.10 39.95 -17.89
C VAL A 680 -15.41 40.47 -18.49
N VAL A 681 -16.10 39.61 -19.25
CA VAL A 681 -17.42 39.86 -19.83
C VAL A 681 -18.30 38.67 -19.47
N ASP A 682 -19.39 38.91 -18.75
CA ASP A 682 -20.33 37.87 -18.28
C ASP A 682 -19.64 36.68 -17.57
N GLY A 683 -18.67 36.99 -16.69
CA GLY A 683 -17.89 35.98 -15.96
C GLY A 683 -16.84 35.23 -16.80
N SER A 684 -16.72 35.53 -18.09
CA SER A 684 -15.73 34.95 -19.01
C SER A 684 -14.59 35.92 -19.30
N LEU A 685 -13.36 35.41 -19.37
CA LEU A 685 -12.17 36.12 -19.80
C LEU A 685 -12.15 36.21 -21.33
N SER A 686 -12.16 37.45 -21.82
CA SER A 686 -11.93 37.79 -23.23
C SER A 686 -10.54 38.41 -23.37
N PHE A 687 -9.72 37.86 -24.26
CA PHE A 687 -8.33 38.30 -24.44
C PHE A 687 -8.21 39.47 -25.41
N ALA A 688 -7.24 40.35 -25.19
CA ALA A 688 -6.95 41.46 -26.09
C ALA A 688 -6.30 40.98 -27.40
N GLU A 689 -6.54 41.69 -28.50
CA GLU A 689 -5.97 41.35 -29.80
C GLU A 689 -4.43 41.44 -29.77
N GLY A 690 -3.76 40.37 -30.20
CA GLY A 690 -2.29 40.28 -30.17
C GLY A 690 -1.67 39.97 -28.81
N ALA A 691 -2.46 39.86 -27.73
CA ALA A 691 -1.95 39.49 -26.41
C ALA A 691 -1.34 38.08 -26.41
N ARG A 692 -0.16 37.94 -25.80
CA ARG A 692 0.54 36.65 -25.60
C ARG A 692 0.46 36.17 -24.15
N THR A 693 0.13 37.06 -23.24
CA THR A 693 -0.10 36.82 -21.82
C THR A 693 -1.34 37.63 -21.41
N ALA A 694 -2.04 37.16 -20.38
CA ALA A 694 -3.13 37.89 -19.75
C ALA A 694 -3.19 37.56 -18.26
N THR A 695 -3.58 38.54 -17.45
CA THR A 695 -3.66 38.42 -16.01
C THR A 695 -5.05 38.77 -15.55
N PHE A 696 -5.67 37.93 -14.73
CA PHE A 696 -6.94 38.23 -14.07
C PHE A 696 -6.77 38.21 -12.55
N ARG A 697 -7.64 38.92 -11.87
CA ARG A 697 -7.75 38.95 -10.41
C ARG A 697 -9.15 38.54 -10.00
N GLY A 698 -9.26 37.60 -9.07
CA GLY A 698 -10.54 37.16 -8.50
C GLY A 698 -10.53 37.22 -6.98
N VAL A 699 -11.66 37.59 -6.39
CA VAL A 699 -11.92 37.48 -4.95
C VAL A 699 -13.09 36.54 -4.75
N THR A 700 -12.89 35.47 -3.99
CA THR A 700 -13.93 34.47 -3.69
C THR A 700 -14.93 35.01 -2.67
N ASP A 701 -16.17 34.51 -2.72
CA ASP A 701 -17.23 34.84 -1.76
C ASP A 701 -17.16 33.92 -0.53
N PRO A 702 -16.77 34.41 0.67
CA PRO A 702 -16.70 33.62 1.89
C PRO A 702 -18.02 32.95 2.29
N ALA A 703 -19.17 33.51 1.89
CA ALA A 703 -20.48 32.92 2.20
C ALA A 703 -20.70 31.59 1.47
N THR A 704 -19.95 31.33 0.39
CA THR A 704 -20.01 30.07 -0.37
C THR A 704 -18.95 29.06 0.07
N HIS A 705 -18.18 29.37 1.12
CA HIS A 705 -17.13 28.49 1.62
C HIS A 705 -17.73 27.41 2.54
N ALA A 706 -17.67 26.15 2.11
CA ALA A 706 -18.12 25.01 2.91
C ALA A 706 -17.20 24.70 4.11
N VAL A 707 -15.96 25.20 4.09
CA VAL A 707 -14.92 24.97 5.09
C VAL A 707 -14.11 26.25 5.28
N ARG A 708 -13.52 26.47 6.47
CA ARG A 708 -12.64 27.63 6.71
C ARG A 708 -11.46 27.65 5.74
N THR A 709 -11.23 28.82 5.16
CA THR A 709 -10.22 29.12 4.14
C THR A 709 -8.78 28.84 4.58
N SER A 710 -8.48 29.00 5.88
CA SER A 710 -7.15 28.71 6.46
C SER A 710 -6.83 27.22 6.60
N LEU A 711 -7.81 26.34 6.40
CA LEU A 711 -7.69 24.88 6.58
C LEU A 711 -8.00 24.11 5.29
N SER A 712 -8.07 24.78 4.15
CA SER A 712 -8.49 24.20 2.86
C SER A 712 -7.60 24.67 1.70
N GLY A 713 -7.58 23.88 0.62
CA GLY A 713 -6.90 24.24 -0.62
C GLY A 713 -7.86 24.83 -1.66
N LEU A 714 -7.34 25.67 -2.55
CA LEU A 714 -8.07 26.27 -3.66
C LEU A 714 -7.52 25.75 -4.99
N VAL A 715 -8.42 25.35 -5.90
CA VAL A 715 -8.10 25.01 -7.28
C VAL A 715 -8.87 25.94 -8.21
N ILE A 716 -8.18 26.52 -9.19
CA ILE A 716 -8.82 27.28 -10.27
C ILE A 716 -8.79 26.45 -11.56
N GLU A 717 -9.96 26.22 -12.13
CA GLU A 717 -10.12 25.59 -13.44
C GLU A 717 -10.52 26.64 -14.49
N LEU A 718 -9.87 26.65 -15.65
CA LEU A 718 -10.33 27.43 -16.81
C LEU A 718 -11.23 26.55 -17.67
N ARG A 719 -12.49 26.97 -17.89
CA ARG A 719 -13.46 26.26 -18.73
C ARG A 719 -13.79 27.07 -19.97
N ALA A 720 -14.03 26.42 -21.11
CA ALA A 720 -14.59 27.11 -22.27
C ALA A 720 -16.04 27.53 -21.97
N GLY A 721 -16.43 28.75 -22.34
CA GLY A 721 -17.81 29.23 -22.18
C GLY A 721 -18.82 28.42 -23.01
N GLU A 722 -20.10 28.41 -22.60
CA GLU A 722 -21.17 27.74 -23.35
C GLU A 722 -21.24 28.26 -24.79
N GLY A 723 -21.00 27.37 -25.77
CA GLY A 723 -21.04 27.68 -27.21
C GLY A 723 -19.77 27.36 -28.00
N GLU A 724 -18.63 27.06 -27.35
CA GLU A 724 -17.39 26.67 -28.03
C GLU A 724 -17.14 25.16 -27.92
N SER A 725 -17.87 24.36 -28.71
CA SER A 725 -17.51 22.96 -28.95
C SER A 725 -16.35 22.87 -29.96
N LEU A 726 -15.32 22.09 -29.63
CA LEU A 726 -14.19 21.75 -30.53
C LEU A 726 -14.72 21.16 -31.84
N SER A 727 -14.72 21.95 -32.91
CA SER A 727 -14.98 21.50 -34.30
C SER A 727 -13.70 21.22 -35.07
#